data_AF-A0AAU2D038-F1
#
_entry.id   AF-A0AAU2D038-F1
#
_cell.length_a   1.000
_cell.length_b   1.000
_cell.length_c   1.000
_cell.angle_alpha   90.00
_cell.angle_beta   90.00
_cell.angle_gamma   90.00
#
_symmetry.space_group_name_H-M   'P 1'
#
loop_
_entity.id
_entity.type
_entity.pdbx_description
1 polymer ?
#
loop_
_entity_poly.entity_id
_entity_poly.type
_entity_poly.pdbx_seq_one_letter_code
_entity_poly.pdbx_strand_id
1 'polypeptide(L)'
;MQSALHADADGTAVPASSPFLAVDDPATYTAAVEQFLTDPSPATVPVWTGGRPDLIASVGRAATVYAGVRRPPPHARGILLSPGTLPAGLAALIAPLAEEWLDEKELTAALFDEPGARRGAPDEGEGPGDGTTTDGPRTTEVAESRLGVGPADGPGVGGTAKDGDTLKGSRDGGTSGAAGPAPARSLVIAGLYEHFTLDPLWAALLAAAHRADVSITFLTGRDAASLAWFTAKQYARIAVDVQQLGMYTSTDRPLAPAGIHLRDERDVESEDVKTEILGARWRRIFFQGHGKDDSLNLADFTVCGLNETAPRAPGLLGPACAYGPTCYKPMDKLIQLREVRAAEIVLSSCNNAPFADAAIYDPKYQLMLNAIDGTAKDVVAAVTIHDSDRVENRVWMDAALSGAPSAPSLNAGISTAQPFPAYLHFGMAADDAGPIPEPPSVDPEPLLLTTSARLTAYLAGGLLPPNNPLRPRLGKLAAKVEGLVTRRSLAVRDQTGTMRSLLDDLQSLDQAIAARIAEDPENELSDYPAHFGDRSRLDTSSTAQVLCHCGRPAERYTRRALVPTALDTECVICPRCGDVSLRLPGAPTVLIHADDEAPQGGTLRVRLVVRGARTGPLRLGVYVPRYLRADCAVEPALHRIRVAPDEDREAEFILSLSADTSPQAYYLTAYAVQDLAVTMARRHFGVVPS
;
A
#
# COMPACT_ATOMS: atom_id res chain seq x y z
N MET A 1 44.00 1.12 2.22
CA MET A 1 44.43 1.52 3.59
C MET A 1 43.80 0.54 4.56
N GLN A 2 44.66 -0.11 5.34
CA GLN A 2 44.48 -1.06 6.44
C GLN A 2 43.10 -1.71 6.69
N SER A 3 43.08 -3.01 6.36
CA SER A 3 42.25 -4.06 6.92
C SER A 3 42.46 -4.16 8.44
N ALA A 4 41.36 -4.07 9.20
CA ALA A 4 41.34 -4.42 10.62
C ALA A 4 40.61 -5.76 10.76
N LEU A 5 41.42 -6.81 10.91
CA LEU A 5 41.01 -8.12 11.39
C LEU A 5 40.39 -7.97 12.78
N HIS A 6 39.08 -8.19 12.91
CA HIS A 6 38.47 -8.51 14.19
C HIS A 6 38.69 -9.98 14.46
N ALA A 7 39.57 -10.24 15.41
CA ALA A 7 39.93 -11.55 15.91
C ALA A 7 38.74 -12.23 16.59
N ASP A 8 38.62 -13.53 16.32
CA ASP A 8 37.76 -14.49 16.97
C ASP A 8 37.85 -14.39 18.49
N ALA A 9 36.72 -14.06 19.12
CA ALA A 9 36.46 -14.37 20.52
C ALA A 9 35.60 -15.63 20.57
N ASP A 10 36.21 -16.78 20.26
CA ASP A 10 35.62 -18.09 20.48
C ASP A 10 35.71 -18.40 21.98
N GLY A 11 34.90 -17.67 22.75
CA GLY A 11 34.66 -17.96 24.16
C GLY A 11 33.82 -19.21 24.24
N THR A 12 34.44 -20.32 24.63
CA THR A 12 33.77 -21.57 25.01
C THR A 12 32.84 -21.33 26.20
N ALA A 13 31.66 -20.76 25.93
CA ALA A 13 30.57 -20.73 26.88
C ALA A 13 30.17 -22.18 27.15
N VAL A 14 30.17 -22.57 28.43
CA VAL A 14 29.63 -23.86 28.85
C VAL A 14 28.22 -23.95 28.26
N PRO A 15 27.90 -24.97 27.44
CA PRO A 15 26.61 -25.06 26.80
C PRO A 15 25.55 -25.09 27.89
N ALA A 16 24.69 -24.06 27.90
CA ALA A 16 23.52 -24.04 28.76
C ALA A 16 22.74 -25.33 28.52
N SER A 17 22.22 -25.93 29.59
CA SER A 17 21.34 -27.09 29.48
C SER A 17 20.18 -26.74 28.55
N SER A 18 19.98 -27.54 27.50
CA SER A 18 18.89 -27.35 26.53
C SER A 18 17.55 -27.21 27.25
N PRO A 19 16.71 -26.21 26.90
CA PRO A 19 15.37 -26.09 27.48
C PRO A 19 14.37 -27.12 26.91
N PHE A 20 14.84 -28.08 26.12
CA PHE A 20 14.03 -29.10 25.47
C PHE A 20 14.47 -30.51 25.85
N LEU A 21 13.51 -31.37 26.15
CA LEU A 21 13.69 -32.79 26.40
C LEU A 21 13.14 -33.58 25.21
N ALA A 22 14.02 -34.09 24.34
CA ALA A 22 13.62 -34.92 23.20
C ALA A 22 13.19 -36.33 23.68
N VAL A 23 12.05 -36.79 23.17
CA VAL A 23 11.44 -38.09 23.47
C VAL A 23 10.93 -38.71 22.18
N ASP A 24 11.27 -39.98 21.92
CA ASP A 24 10.85 -40.67 20.68
C ASP A 24 9.53 -41.44 20.83
N ASP A 25 9.24 -41.94 22.04
CA ASP A 25 8.08 -42.77 22.35
C ASP A 25 6.84 -41.91 22.74
N PRO A 26 5.67 -42.12 22.12
CA PRO A 26 4.43 -41.41 22.45
C PRO A 26 3.96 -41.52 23.90
N ALA A 27 4.18 -42.67 24.56
CA ALA A 27 3.74 -42.88 25.94
C ALA A 27 4.61 -42.08 26.93
N THR A 28 5.93 -42.18 26.79
CA THR A 28 6.90 -41.36 27.55
C THR A 28 6.68 -39.87 27.27
N TYR A 29 6.39 -39.49 26.03
CA TYR A 29 6.08 -38.09 25.70
C TYR A 29 4.83 -37.61 26.44
N THR A 30 3.76 -38.41 26.46
CA THR A 30 2.52 -38.08 27.18
C THR A 30 2.79 -37.91 28.68
N ALA A 31 3.50 -38.84 29.30
CA ALA A 31 3.88 -38.73 30.72
C ALA A 31 4.78 -37.50 31.00
N ALA A 32 5.71 -37.19 30.10
CA ALA A 32 6.57 -36.01 30.23
C ALA A 32 5.78 -34.69 30.08
N VAL A 33 4.75 -34.65 29.22
CA VAL A 33 3.84 -33.51 29.11
C VAL A 33 3.02 -33.34 30.40
N GLU A 34 2.47 -34.41 30.95
CA GLU A 34 1.73 -34.35 32.23
C GLU A 34 2.61 -33.80 33.36
N GLN A 35 3.86 -34.27 33.46
CA GLN A 35 4.85 -33.74 34.41
C GLN A 35 5.14 -32.26 34.14
N PHE A 36 5.37 -31.88 32.89
CA PHE A 36 5.65 -30.50 32.50
C PHE A 36 4.51 -29.53 32.87
N LEU A 37 3.26 -29.93 32.63
CA LEU A 37 2.09 -29.09 32.88
C LEU A 37 1.77 -28.95 34.37
N THR A 38 2.07 -29.98 35.17
CA THR A 38 1.86 -29.98 36.62
C THR A 38 2.99 -29.31 37.41
N ASP A 39 4.20 -29.28 36.86
CA ASP A 39 5.33 -28.55 37.43
C ASP A 39 5.10 -27.02 37.30
N PRO A 40 5.14 -26.24 38.41
CA PRO A 40 5.04 -24.78 38.35
C PRO A 40 6.29 -24.11 37.78
N SER A 41 7.44 -24.80 37.76
CA SER A 41 8.73 -24.26 37.30
C SER A 41 9.53 -25.30 36.49
N PRO A 42 8.98 -25.83 35.38
CA PRO A 42 9.63 -26.86 34.60
C PRO A 42 10.96 -26.38 34.01
N ALA A 43 12.00 -27.20 34.13
CA ALA A 43 13.32 -26.90 33.58
C ALA A 43 13.41 -27.15 32.06
N THR A 44 12.59 -28.06 31.53
CA THR A 44 12.61 -28.48 30.13
C THR A 44 11.21 -28.70 29.58
N VAL A 45 10.98 -28.36 28.31
CA VAL A 45 9.75 -28.66 27.57
C VAL A 45 9.92 -30.02 26.87
N PRO A 46 8.99 -30.98 27.03
CA PRO A 46 9.05 -32.24 26.30
C PRO A 46 8.78 -32.03 24.80
N VAL A 47 9.54 -32.74 23.96
CA VAL A 47 9.44 -32.68 22.51
C VAL A 47 9.32 -34.09 21.98
N TRP A 48 8.20 -34.41 21.32
CA TRP A 48 8.08 -35.66 20.60
C TRP A 48 8.77 -35.58 19.25
N THR A 49 9.85 -36.35 19.07
CA THR A 49 10.63 -36.40 17.82
C THR A 49 10.13 -37.47 16.87
N GLY A 50 9.38 -38.47 17.34
CA GLY A 50 8.85 -39.56 16.51
C GLY A 50 9.94 -40.32 15.74
N GLY A 51 11.17 -40.36 16.25
CA GLY A 51 12.33 -40.95 15.56
C GLY A 51 12.86 -40.13 14.37
N ARG A 52 12.40 -38.89 14.16
CA ARG A 52 12.85 -38.01 13.08
C ARG A 52 14.23 -37.40 13.40
N PRO A 53 15.30 -37.74 12.66
CA PRO A 53 16.64 -37.26 12.97
C PRO A 53 16.82 -35.76 12.71
N ASP A 54 16.06 -35.18 11.77
CA ASP A 54 16.07 -33.73 11.52
C ASP A 54 15.52 -32.93 12.71
N LEU A 55 14.47 -33.42 13.38
CA LEU A 55 13.92 -32.77 14.57
C LEU A 55 14.89 -32.86 15.76
N ILE A 56 15.56 -34.00 15.94
CA ILE A 56 16.63 -34.16 16.96
C ILE A 56 17.75 -33.13 16.70
N ALA A 57 18.19 -32.97 15.45
CA ALA A 57 19.19 -31.98 15.09
C ALA A 57 18.70 -30.54 15.33
N SER A 58 17.43 -30.25 15.05
CA SER A 58 16.82 -28.95 15.32
C SER A 58 16.72 -28.65 16.81
N VAL A 59 16.37 -29.64 17.65
CA VAL A 59 16.41 -29.51 19.12
C VAL A 59 17.83 -29.14 19.60
N GLY A 60 18.85 -29.81 19.07
CA GLY A 60 20.25 -29.49 19.37
C GLY A 60 20.64 -28.06 18.97
N ARG A 61 20.26 -27.61 17.76
CA ARG A 61 20.52 -26.22 17.31
C ARG A 61 19.77 -25.19 18.15
N ALA A 62 18.53 -25.49 18.55
CA ALA A 62 17.68 -24.59 19.32
C ALA A 62 18.25 -24.25 20.71
N ALA A 63 19.07 -25.12 21.30
CA ALA A 63 19.76 -24.84 22.56
C ALA A 63 20.70 -23.61 22.49
N THR A 64 21.08 -23.17 21.28
CA THR A 64 21.87 -21.94 21.10
C THR A 64 21.03 -20.67 20.99
N VAL A 65 19.72 -20.81 20.75
CA VAL A 65 18.76 -19.72 20.53
C VAL A 65 17.91 -19.46 21.78
N TYR A 66 17.63 -20.49 22.58
CA TYR A 66 16.74 -20.42 23.74
C TYR A 66 17.48 -20.76 25.04
N ALA A 67 17.16 -20.07 26.12
CA ALA A 67 17.87 -20.17 27.41
C ALA A 67 16.97 -20.62 28.59
N GLY A 68 15.74 -21.05 28.33
CA GLY A 68 14.85 -21.53 29.38
C GLY A 68 13.42 -21.73 28.92
N VAL A 69 12.57 -22.05 29.89
CA VAL A 69 11.14 -22.29 29.71
C VAL A 69 10.33 -21.10 30.20
N ARG A 70 9.26 -20.76 29.47
CA ARG A 70 8.25 -19.75 29.82
C ARG A 70 6.90 -20.18 29.27
N ARG A 71 5.84 -20.16 30.08
CA ARG A 71 4.48 -20.34 29.57
C ARG A 71 4.05 -19.09 28.78
N PRO A 72 3.67 -19.21 27.49
CA PRO A 72 3.17 -18.07 26.74
C PRO A 72 1.81 -17.65 27.31
N PRO A 73 1.43 -16.36 27.19
CA PRO A 73 0.06 -15.95 27.48
C PRO A 73 -0.91 -16.66 26.52
N PRO A 74 -2.04 -17.19 27.02
CA PRO A 74 -3.01 -17.85 26.16
C PRO A 74 -3.71 -16.84 25.25
N HIS A 75 -4.14 -17.31 24.08
CA HIS A 75 -5.15 -16.61 23.28
C HIS A 75 -6.51 -16.68 23.98
N ALA A 76 -7.38 -15.70 23.73
CA ALA A 76 -8.73 -15.71 24.30
C ALA A 76 -9.51 -16.94 23.80
N ARG A 77 -9.33 -17.31 22.53
CA ARG A 77 -9.99 -18.45 21.89
C ARG A 77 -9.01 -19.31 21.11
N GLY A 78 -9.31 -20.59 21.00
CA GLY A 78 -8.56 -21.57 20.22
C GLY A 78 -9.50 -22.44 19.40
N ILE A 79 -9.06 -22.89 18.23
CA ILE A 79 -9.74 -23.92 17.42
C ILE A 79 -8.72 -25.01 17.12
N LEU A 80 -9.06 -26.25 17.48
CA LEU A 80 -8.24 -27.42 17.20
C LEU A 80 -8.86 -28.18 16.02
N LEU A 81 -8.21 -28.13 14.86
CA LEU A 81 -8.67 -28.80 13.65
C LEU A 81 -8.45 -30.30 13.77
N SER A 82 -9.51 -31.07 13.54
CA SER A 82 -9.48 -32.55 13.58
C SER A 82 -8.74 -33.14 14.80
N PRO A 83 -9.18 -32.84 16.05
CA PRO A 83 -8.43 -33.15 17.28
C PRO A 83 -8.16 -34.66 17.48
N GLY A 84 -9.02 -35.53 16.93
CA GLY A 84 -8.86 -36.98 17.01
C GLY A 84 -7.64 -37.55 16.26
N THR A 85 -6.95 -36.73 15.47
CA THR A 85 -5.72 -37.11 14.75
C THR A 85 -4.45 -36.92 15.57
N LEU A 86 -4.53 -36.21 16.72
CA LEU A 86 -3.38 -35.85 17.52
C LEU A 86 -3.13 -36.85 18.67
N PRO A 87 -1.87 -37.14 19.00
CA PRO A 87 -1.54 -37.85 20.24
C PRO A 87 -2.05 -37.09 21.46
N ALA A 88 -2.52 -37.82 22.49
CA ALA A 88 -3.08 -37.22 23.71
C ALA A 88 -2.13 -36.21 24.39
N GLY A 89 -0.84 -36.56 24.51
CA GLY A 89 0.17 -35.64 25.05
C GLY A 89 0.32 -34.35 24.24
N LEU A 90 0.16 -34.40 22.91
CA LEU A 90 0.24 -33.19 22.08
C LEU A 90 -1.00 -32.31 22.26
N ALA A 91 -2.19 -32.91 22.24
CA ALA A 91 -3.42 -32.17 22.53
C ALA A 91 -3.37 -31.51 23.92
N ALA A 92 -2.85 -32.21 24.93
CA ALA A 92 -2.65 -31.68 26.27
C ALA A 92 -1.64 -30.52 26.32
N LEU A 93 -0.56 -30.56 25.54
CA LEU A 93 0.42 -29.49 25.46
C LEU A 93 -0.12 -28.24 24.73
N ILE A 94 -1.02 -28.42 23.78
CA ILE A 94 -1.69 -27.33 23.04
C ILE A 94 -2.76 -26.66 23.90
N ALA A 95 -3.51 -27.42 24.70
CA ALA A 95 -4.68 -26.91 25.43
C ALA A 95 -4.44 -25.61 26.25
N PRO A 96 -3.31 -25.42 26.96
CA PRO A 96 -3.05 -24.18 27.72
C PRO A 96 -2.79 -22.93 26.87
N LEU A 97 -2.69 -23.06 25.54
CA LEU A 97 -2.42 -21.95 24.63
C LEU A 97 -3.66 -21.12 24.29
N ALA A 98 -4.85 -21.54 24.72
CA ALA A 98 -6.07 -20.74 24.66
C ALA A 98 -6.89 -20.88 25.95
N GLU A 99 -7.63 -19.83 26.31
CA GLU A 99 -8.53 -19.83 27.47
C GLU A 99 -9.82 -20.63 27.19
N GLU A 100 -10.35 -20.51 25.98
CA GLU A 100 -11.56 -21.19 25.50
C GLU A 100 -11.26 -21.92 24.18
N TRP A 101 -11.56 -23.21 24.08
CA TRP A 101 -11.47 -23.97 22.83
C TRP A 101 -12.86 -24.14 22.21
N LEU A 102 -13.01 -23.75 20.97
CA LEU A 102 -14.24 -23.81 20.19
C LEU A 102 -14.22 -25.00 19.22
N ASP A 103 -15.41 -25.45 18.83
CA ASP A 103 -15.55 -26.45 17.79
C ASP A 103 -15.15 -25.87 16.42
N GLU A 104 -14.66 -26.72 15.52
CA GLU A 104 -14.24 -26.32 14.16
C GLU A 104 -15.37 -25.63 13.37
N LYS A 105 -16.63 -26.03 13.61
CA LYS A 105 -17.81 -25.43 12.98
C LYS A 105 -18.08 -24.00 13.43
N GLU A 106 -17.50 -23.59 14.54
CA GLU A 106 -17.66 -22.27 15.13
C GLU A 106 -16.62 -21.27 14.61
N LEU A 107 -15.67 -21.69 13.74
CA LEU A 107 -14.61 -20.82 13.20
C LEU A 107 -15.12 -19.48 12.67
N THR A 108 -16.18 -19.50 11.86
CA THR A 108 -16.78 -18.29 11.32
C THR A 108 -17.48 -17.49 12.42
N ALA A 109 -18.26 -18.16 13.29
CA ALA A 109 -19.02 -17.51 14.37
C ALA A 109 -18.11 -16.84 15.42
N ALA A 110 -16.97 -17.45 15.71
CA ALA A 110 -15.97 -16.99 16.67
C ALA A 110 -15.46 -15.57 16.37
N LEU A 111 -15.53 -15.15 15.10
CA LEU A 111 -15.09 -13.85 14.61
C LEU A 111 -16.21 -12.79 14.59
N PHE A 112 -17.48 -13.22 14.54
CA PHE A 112 -18.63 -12.33 14.44
C PHE A 112 -19.34 -12.05 15.77
N ASP A 113 -19.16 -12.88 16.81
CA ASP A 113 -19.83 -12.67 18.09
C ASP A 113 -19.29 -11.44 18.85
N GLU A 114 -20.20 -10.60 19.35
CA GLU A 114 -19.87 -9.51 20.29
C GLU A 114 -19.57 -10.03 21.70
N PRO A 115 -18.63 -9.43 22.45
CA PRO A 115 -18.29 -9.83 23.80
C PRO A 115 -19.42 -9.33 24.71
N GLY A 116 -20.35 -10.20 25.07
CA GLY A 116 -21.43 -9.87 26.01
C GLY A 116 -22.75 -10.61 25.78
N ALA A 117 -22.96 -11.21 24.61
CA ALA A 117 -24.17 -11.96 24.32
C ALA A 117 -24.07 -13.43 24.78
N ARG A 118 -23.80 -13.68 26.08
CA ARG A 118 -24.08 -15.02 26.62
C ARG A 118 -25.58 -15.19 26.75
N ARG A 119 -26.10 -16.19 26.03
CA ARG A 119 -27.41 -16.82 26.22
C ARG A 119 -27.61 -17.09 27.71
N GLY A 120 -28.68 -16.54 28.27
CA GLY A 120 -29.21 -17.00 29.55
C GLY A 120 -29.49 -18.50 29.48
N ALA A 121 -29.21 -19.19 30.59
CA ALA A 121 -29.52 -20.60 30.77
C ALA A 121 -30.99 -20.90 30.37
N PRO A 122 -31.30 -22.08 29.84
CA PRO A 122 -32.68 -22.50 29.69
C PRO A 122 -33.24 -22.72 31.09
N ASP A 123 -34.20 -21.88 31.48
CA ASP A 123 -35.01 -22.08 32.66
C ASP A 123 -35.90 -23.30 32.42
N GLU A 124 -35.72 -24.31 33.26
CA GLU A 124 -36.58 -25.48 33.33
C GLU A 124 -37.94 -25.04 33.88
N GLY A 125 -39.00 -25.24 33.09
CA GLY A 125 -40.36 -24.92 33.50
C GLY A 125 -41.39 -25.75 32.75
N GLU A 126 -41.79 -26.85 33.36
CA GLU A 126 -42.85 -27.80 32.98
C GLU A 126 -44.16 -27.11 32.55
N GLY A 127 -44.84 -27.64 31.53
CA GLY A 127 -46.07 -28.38 31.80
C GLY A 127 -46.92 -28.66 30.55
N PRO A 128 -47.77 -29.71 30.57
CA PRO A 128 -48.31 -30.37 29.38
C PRO A 128 -49.70 -29.82 28.98
N GLY A 129 -50.02 -29.88 27.68
CA GLY A 129 -51.31 -29.42 27.16
C GLY A 129 -51.65 -30.00 25.79
N ASP A 130 -52.28 -31.17 25.85
CA ASP A 130 -53.18 -31.86 24.92
C ASP A 130 -53.54 -31.24 23.54
N GLY A 131 -53.43 -32.09 22.51
CA GLY A 131 -54.46 -32.36 21.50
C GLY A 131 -54.90 -31.27 20.51
N THR A 132 -54.57 -31.43 19.23
CA THR A 132 -55.51 -31.98 18.22
C THR A 132 -54.95 -31.91 16.79
N THR A 133 -55.29 -32.94 16.03
CA THR A 133 -55.02 -33.23 14.62
C THR A 133 -55.72 -32.28 13.64
N THR A 134 -55.11 -32.00 12.48
CA THR A 134 -55.71 -32.32 11.15
C THR A 134 -54.74 -32.05 9.98
N ASP A 135 -54.56 -33.08 9.18
CA ASP A 135 -54.40 -33.17 7.72
C ASP A 135 -53.96 -31.96 6.87
N GLY A 136 -52.91 -32.22 6.07
CA GLY A 136 -53.08 -32.25 4.62
C GLY A 136 -52.32 -31.19 3.80
N PRO A 137 -51.56 -31.59 2.75
CA PRO A 137 -50.57 -30.73 2.10
C PRO A 137 -51.12 -30.03 0.85
N ARG A 138 -50.56 -28.88 0.49
CA ARG A 138 -50.65 -28.39 -0.90
C ARG A 138 -49.43 -27.56 -1.34
N THR A 139 -48.84 -28.10 -2.41
CA THR A 139 -47.88 -27.55 -3.35
C THR A 139 -48.31 -26.22 -3.98
N THR A 140 -47.35 -25.33 -4.23
CA THR A 140 -47.36 -24.32 -5.32
C THR A 140 -45.89 -24.16 -5.73
N GLU A 141 -45.42 -24.69 -6.85
CA GLU A 141 -45.60 -24.24 -8.24
C GLU A 141 -45.38 -22.74 -8.48
N VAL A 142 -44.16 -22.49 -8.98
CA VAL A 142 -43.68 -21.48 -9.92
C VAL A 142 -44.74 -20.96 -10.89
N ALA A 143 -44.85 -19.63 -11.00
CA ALA A 143 -45.16 -18.97 -12.27
C ALA A 143 -44.66 -17.52 -12.29
N GLU A 144 -43.93 -17.21 -13.36
CA GLU A 144 -43.49 -15.89 -13.80
C GLU A 144 -44.67 -14.98 -14.16
N SER A 145 -44.50 -13.65 -14.05
CA SER A 145 -44.37 -12.76 -15.22
C SER A 145 -44.81 -11.31 -14.97
N ARG A 146 -43.98 -10.41 -15.52
CA ARG A 146 -44.29 -9.18 -16.29
C ARG A 146 -44.88 -7.94 -15.60
N LEU A 147 -44.04 -6.89 -15.66
CA LEU A 147 -44.25 -5.57 -16.29
C LEU A 147 -45.58 -4.85 -16.04
N GLY A 148 -45.49 -3.72 -15.34
CA GLY A 148 -46.49 -2.65 -15.35
C GLY A 148 -45.81 -1.28 -15.17
N VAL A 149 -45.78 -0.51 -16.25
CA VAL A 149 -45.40 0.91 -16.32
C VAL A 149 -46.57 1.75 -15.80
N GLY A 150 -46.29 2.78 -14.99
CA GLY A 150 -47.25 3.85 -14.70
C GLY A 150 -46.69 4.90 -13.73
N PRO A 151 -47.03 6.20 -13.89
CA PRO A 151 -46.18 7.32 -13.50
C PRO A 151 -46.57 7.95 -12.15
N ALA A 152 -45.67 8.76 -11.57
CA ALA A 152 -46.01 9.67 -10.49
C ALA A 152 -45.38 11.05 -10.74
N ASP A 153 -46.26 12.01 -11.01
CA ASP A 153 -46.03 13.44 -10.93
C ASP A 153 -45.81 13.88 -9.47
N GLY A 154 -44.92 14.85 -9.28
CA GLY A 154 -45.21 16.01 -8.43
C GLY A 154 -44.41 16.18 -7.12
N PRO A 155 -44.24 17.42 -6.64
CA PRO A 155 -42.97 17.91 -6.10
C PRO A 155 -43.04 18.40 -4.64
N GLY A 156 -41.87 18.58 -4.01
CA GLY A 156 -41.69 19.37 -2.77
C GLY A 156 -40.20 19.53 -2.49
N VAL A 157 -39.56 20.69 -2.74
CA VAL A 157 -39.43 21.84 -1.82
C VAL A 157 -38.97 21.35 -0.42
N GLY A 158 -37.79 21.68 0.13
CA GLY A 158 -36.88 22.80 -0.08
C GLY A 158 -36.71 23.56 1.26
N GLY A 159 -35.49 23.56 1.81
CA GLY A 159 -35.03 24.47 2.88
C GLY A 159 -35.33 24.02 4.32
N THR A 160 -34.51 24.27 5.34
CA THR A 160 -33.47 25.29 5.51
C THR A 160 -32.54 24.90 6.65
N ALA A 161 -31.24 25.20 6.49
CA ALA A 161 -30.31 25.37 7.60
C ALA A 161 -30.57 26.73 8.27
N LYS A 162 -30.47 26.79 9.59
CA LYS A 162 -30.31 28.04 10.35
C LYS A 162 -29.28 27.84 11.45
N ASP A 163 -28.27 28.69 11.39
CA ASP A 163 -27.35 29.01 12.47
C ASP A 163 -28.10 29.55 13.70
N GLY A 164 -27.52 29.30 14.87
CA GLY A 164 -28.05 29.76 16.15
C GLY A 164 -27.07 29.52 17.29
N ASP A 165 -26.05 30.35 17.34
CA ASP A 165 -25.10 30.52 18.45
C ASP A 165 -25.85 30.81 19.77
N THR A 166 -25.55 30.08 20.85
CA THR A 166 -25.85 30.53 22.23
C THR A 166 -25.02 29.79 23.28
N LEU A 167 -24.06 30.52 23.86
CA LEU A 167 -23.40 30.25 25.12
C LEU A 167 -24.35 30.49 26.31
N LYS A 168 -24.55 29.48 27.18
CA LYS A 168 -24.49 29.56 28.66
C LYS A 168 -24.99 28.27 29.34
N GLY A 169 -24.20 27.75 30.30
CA GLY A 169 -24.75 27.24 31.57
C GLY A 169 -24.55 25.76 31.93
N SER A 170 -23.37 25.44 32.47
CA SER A 170 -23.16 24.74 33.77
C SER A 170 -23.95 23.47 34.15
N ARG A 171 -23.17 22.39 34.37
CA ARG A 171 -23.26 21.30 35.38
C ARG A 171 -24.33 20.22 35.20
N ASP A 172 -23.86 19.05 34.76
CA ASP A 172 -23.86 17.77 35.51
C ASP A 172 -22.75 16.92 34.84
N GLY A 173 -21.77 16.34 35.51
CA GLY A 173 -21.89 15.55 36.74
C GLY A 173 -21.91 14.04 36.45
N GLY A 174 -21.20 13.56 35.42
CA GLY A 174 -21.09 12.13 35.11
C GLY A 174 -19.69 11.79 34.61
N THR A 175 -18.83 11.32 35.50
CA THR A 175 -17.58 10.66 35.14
C THR A 175 -17.90 9.38 34.40
N SER A 176 -17.98 9.44 33.06
CA SER A 176 -17.82 8.26 32.23
C SER A 176 -16.40 7.78 32.44
N GLY A 177 -16.25 6.73 33.25
CA GLY A 177 -14.99 6.00 33.35
C GLY A 177 -14.52 5.71 31.94
N ALA A 178 -13.34 6.20 31.58
CA ALA A 178 -12.67 5.81 30.37
C ALA A 178 -12.58 4.28 30.41
N ALA A 179 -13.45 3.62 29.63
CA ALA A 179 -13.29 2.21 29.35
C ALA A 179 -11.89 2.09 28.76
N GLY A 180 -11.01 1.39 29.47
CA GLY A 180 -9.72 1.00 28.92
C GLY A 180 -9.93 0.28 27.58
N PRO A 181 -8.91 0.21 26.72
CA PRO A 181 -9.02 -0.53 25.46
C PRO A 181 -9.57 -1.93 25.76
N ALA A 182 -10.65 -2.30 25.07
CA ALA A 182 -11.24 -3.63 25.19
C ALA A 182 -10.13 -4.69 24.98
N PRO A 183 -10.14 -5.82 25.73
CA PRO A 183 -9.14 -6.85 25.53
C PRO A 183 -9.14 -7.29 24.08
N ALA A 184 -7.96 -7.26 23.44
CA ALA A 184 -7.77 -7.66 22.05
C ALA A 184 -8.34 -9.08 21.86
N ARG A 185 -9.22 -9.25 20.88
CA ARG A 185 -9.76 -10.56 20.57
C ARG A 185 -8.66 -11.35 19.88
N SER A 186 -8.25 -12.46 20.46
CA SER A 186 -7.12 -13.22 19.96
C SER A 186 -7.52 -14.68 19.78
N LEU A 187 -7.20 -15.24 18.61
CA LEU A 187 -7.58 -16.57 18.17
C LEU A 187 -6.34 -17.34 17.72
N VAL A 188 -6.14 -18.54 18.25
CA VAL A 188 -5.16 -19.49 17.72
C VAL A 188 -5.87 -20.63 17.00
N ILE A 189 -5.42 -20.97 15.80
CA ILE A 189 -5.90 -22.13 15.04
C ILE A 189 -4.77 -23.16 15.00
N ALA A 190 -5.02 -24.34 15.57
CA ALA A 190 -4.02 -25.39 15.71
C ALA A 190 -4.45 -26.68 15.01
N GLY A 191 -3.50 -27.43 14.43
CA GLY A 191 -3.77 -28.73 13.80
C GLY A 191 -2.68 -29.14 12.81
N LEU A 192 -2.81 -30.36 12.24
CA LEU A 192 -1.88 -30.82 11.21
C LEU A 192 -2.05 -30.02 9.92
N TYR A 193 -0.96 -29.84 9.17
CA TYR A 193 -0.96 -29.02 7.95
C TYR A 193 -2.01 -29.48 6.94
N GLU A 194 -2.23 -30.80 6.81
CA GLU A 194 -3.25 -31.35 5.90
C GLU A 194 -4.69 -30.86 6.18
N HIS A 195 -4.96 -30.33 7.38
CA HIS A 195 -6.26 -29.75 7.75
C HIS A 195 -6.33 -28.23 7.56
N PHE A 196 -5.20 -27.58 7.23
CA PHE A 196 -5.15 -26.14 6.98
C PHE A 196 -5.55 -25.89 5.53
N THR A 197 -6.84 -25.98 5.25
CA THR A 197 -7.41 -25.79 3.92
C THR A 197 -7.90 -24.36 3.70
N LEU A 198 -7.89 -23.93 2.44
CA LEU A 198 -8.19 -22.55 2.04
C LEU A 198 -9.62 -22.15 2.43
N ASP A 199 -10.62 -22.93 2.04
CA ASP A 199 -12.03 -22.54 2.17
C ASP A 199 -12.46 -22.14 3.60
N PRO A 200 -12.24 -22.96 4.65
CA PRO A 200 -12.64 -22.59 6.01
C PRO A 200 -11.81 -21.43 6.58
N LEU A 201 -10.52 -21.37 6.27
CA LEU A 201 -9.60 -20.40 6.87
C LEU A 201 -9.64 -19.03 6.17
N TRP A 202 -9.89 -19.00 4.86
CA TRP A 202 -9.88 -17.77 4.08
C TRP A 202 -11.01 -16.82 4.48
N ALA A 203 -12.22 -17.36 4.70
CA ALA A 203 -13.35 -16.56 5.17
C ALA A 203 -13.05 -15.92 6.54
N ALA A 204 -12.42 -16.68 7.43
CA ALA A 204 -11.99 -16.20 8.75
C ALA A 204 -10.94 -15.07 8.65
N LEU A 205 -9.95 -15.25 7.79
CA LEU A 205 -8.90 -14.25 7.56
C LEU A 205 -9.44 -12.95 6.98
N LEU A 206 -10.35 -13.02 5.99
CA LEU A 206 -10.98 -11.83 5.41
C LEU A 206 -11.83 -11.08 6.44
N ALA A 207 -12.58 -11.80 7.28
CA ALA A 207 -13.37 -11.18 8.35
C ALA A 207 -12.48 -10.47 9.38
N ALA A 208 -11.34 -11.05 9.75
CA ALA A 208 -10.39 -10.44 10.67
C ALA A 208 -9.61 -9.27 10.05
N ALA A 209 -9.34 -9.29 8.74
CA ALA A 209 -8.58 -8.25 8.05
C ALA A 209 -9.19 -6.84 8.19
N HIS A 210 -10.52 -6.75 8.33
CA HIS A 210 -11.24 -5.49 8.53
C HIS A 210 -11.31 -5.05 9.99
N ARG A 211 -10.66 -5.77 10.91
CA ARG A 211 -10.76 -5.58 12.36
C ARG A 211 -9.39 -5.52 13.02
N ALA A 212 -8.94 -4.30 13.32
CA ALA A 212 -7.67 -4.06 14.00
C ALA A 212 -7.59 -4.66 15.42
N ASP A 213 -8.73 -5.02 16.03
CA ASP A 213 -8.82 -5.61 17.36
C ASP A 213 -8.79 -7.14 17.38
N VAL A 214 -8.72 -7.79 16.21
CA VAL A 214 -8.65 -9.26 16.07
C VAL A 214 -7.26 -9.69 15.62
N SER A 215 -6.65 -10.59 16.39
CA SER A 215 -5.42 -11.27 15.99
C SER A 215 -5.69 -12.76 15.76
N ILE A 216 -5.26 -13.28 14.62
CA ILE A 216 -5.31 -14.71 14.30
C ILE A 216 -3.88 -15.22 14.16
N THR A 217 -3.56 -16.28 14.87
CA THR A 217 -2.29 -17.00 14.79
C THR A 217 -2.52 -18.47 14.49
N PHE A 218 -1.47 -19.13 14.02
CA PHE A 218 -1.54 -20.50 13.51
C PHE A 218 -0.48 -21.40 14.16
N LEU A 219 -0.87 -22.59 14.58
CA LEU A 219 0.05 -23.63 15.02
C LEU A 219 -0.14 -24.88 14.17
N THR A 220 0.82 -25.13 13.28
CA THR A 220 0.76 -26.27 12.39
C THR A 220 2.08 -27.02 12.33
N GLY A 221 2.03 -28.20 11.75
CA GLY A 221 3.19 -29.04 11.49
C GLY A 221 2.90 -30.00 10.36
N ARG A 222 3.96 -30.42 9.67
CA ARG A 222 3.89 -31.41 8.59
C ARG A 222 3.21 -32.70 9.02
N ASP A 223 3.50 -33.11 10.24
CA ASP A 223 2.99 -34.28 10.94
C ASP A 223 2.94 -33.95 12.45
N ALA A 224 2.47 -34.89 13.26
CA ALA A 224 2.29 -34.65 14.68
C ALA A 224 3.62 -34.45 15.46
N ALA A 225 4.76 -34.97 14.98
CA ALA A 225 6.07 -34.70 15.59
C ALA A 225 6.55 -33.28 15.25
N SER A 226 6.35 -32.83 14.02
CA SER A 226 6.58 -31.45 13.57
C SER A 226 5.73 -30.46 14.37
N LEU A 227 4.44 -30.74 14.56
CA LEU A 227 3.54 -29.92 15.37
C LEU A 227 3.96 -29.93 16.85
N ALA A 228 4.31 -31.08 17.42
CA ALA A 228 4.82 -31.16 18.80
C ALA A 228 6.08 -30.32 19.00
N TRP A 229 7.02 -30.38 18.06
CA TRP A 229 8.20 -29.54 18.07
C TRP A 229 7.85 -28.05 17.99
N PHE A 230 6.93 -27.68 17.09
CA PHE A 230 6.50 -26.30 16.95
C PHE A 230 5.79 -25.74 18.17
N THR A 231 4.91 -26.54 18.77
CA THR A 231 4.22 -26.23 20.03
C THR A 231 5.20 -26.09 21.18
N ALA A 232 6.17 -27.01 21.32
CA ALA A 232 7.17 -26.95 22.40
C ALA A 232 8.00 -25.66 22.36
N LYS A 233 8.36 -25.17 21.16
CA LYS A 233 9.07 -23.89 20.99
C LYS A 233 8.28 -22.68 21.51
N GLN A 234 6.95 -22.75 21.57
CA GLN A 234 6.13 -21.66 22.13
C GLN A 234 6.32 -21.49 23.64
N TYR A 235 6.76 -22.56 24.32
CA TYR A 235 7.10 -22.56 25.74
C TYR A 235 8.57 -22.20 26.02
N ALA A 236 9.35 -21.83 24.99
CA ALA A 236 10.75 -21.48 25.16
C ALA A 236 10.95 -19.96 25.29
N ARG A 237 11.88 -19.56 26.16
CA ARG A 237 12.36 -18.19 26.29
C ARG A 237 13.63 -18.01 25.46
N ILE A 238 13.59 -17.03 24.56
CA ILE A 238 14.75 -16.65 23.75
C ILE A 238 15.89 -16.20 24.66
N ALA A 239 17.11 -16.62 24.32
CA ALA A 239 18.29 -16.25 25.07
C ALA A 239 18.55 -14.73 24.93
N VAL A 240 18.92 -14.07 26.03
CA VAL A 240 19.04 -12.60 26.10
C VAL A 240 20.14 -12.05 25.20
N ASP A 241 21.10 -12.87 24.80
CA ASP A 241 22.20 -12.53 23.89
C ASP A 241 21.84 -12.72 22.40
N VAL A 242 20.67 -13.27 22.09
CA VAL A 242 20.17 -13.40 20.71
C VAL A 242 19.41 -12.13 20.33
N GLN A 243 20.14 -11.16 19.78
CA GLN A 243 19.62 -9.82 19.46
C GLN A 243 19.72 -9.44 17.98
N GLN A 244 20.38 -10.26 17.16
CA GLN A 244 20.70 -9.87 15.78
C GLN A 244 19.43 -9.84 14.89
N LEU A 245 19.27 -8.75 14.14
CA LEU A 245 18.18 -8.56 13.18
C LEU A 245 18.76 -8.55 11.77
N GLY A 246 18.19 -9.35 10.86
CA GLY A 246 18.71 -9.54 9.51
C GLY A 246 17.65 -9.36 8.43
N MET A 247 18.03 -8.71 7.33
CA MET A 247 17.21 -8.59 6.12
C MET A 247 18.05 -8.93 4.89
N TYR A 248 17.58 -9.92 4.11
CA TYR A 248 18.16 -10.28 2.83
C TYR A 248 17.09 -10.12 1.76
N THR A 249 17.32 -9.23 0.79
CA THR A 249 16.34 -8.92 -0.26
C THR A 249 16.97 -8.95 -1.64
N SER A 250 16.26 -9.56 -2.60
CA SER A 250 16.62 -9.51 -4.02
C SER A 250 15.72 -8.57 -4.84
N THR A 251 14.71 -7.95 -4.24
CA THR A 251 13.72 -7.12 -4.94
C THR A 251 13.95 -5.63 -4.69
N ASP A 252 14.68 -5.30 -3.62
CA ASP A 252 14.82 -3.93 -3.15
C ASP A 252 16.24 -3.59 -2.68
N ARG A 253 16.53 -2.29 -2.47
CA ARG A 253 17.87 -1.79 -2.09
C ARG A 253 17.82 -0.74 -0.99
N PRO A 254 17.44 -1.09 0.26
CA PRO A 254 17.17 -0.09 1.31
C PRO A 254 18.43 0.51 1.87
N LEU A 255 18.29 1.72 2.40
CA LEU A 255 19.28 2.22 3.35
C LEU A 255 19.09 1.42 4.64
N ALA A 256 20.13 0.72 5.07
CA ALA A 256 20.12 -0.03 6.31
C ALA A 256 20.05 0.94 7.50
N PRO A 257 18.98 0.92 8.31
CA PRO A 257 18.98 1.64 9.58
C PRO A 257 19.99 0.99 10.54
N ALA A 258 20.49 1.78 11.50
CA ALA A 258 21.38 1.25 12.53
C ALA A 258 20.67 0.12 13.31
N GLY A 259 21.33 -1.03 13.46
CA GLY A 259 20.79 -2.20 14.16
C GLY A 259 20.18 -3.29 13.28
N ILE A 260 20.01 -3.05 11.98
CA ILE A 260 19.63 -4.09 11.00
C ILE A 260 20.83 -4.49 10.16
N HIS A 261 21.14 -5.78 10.13
CA HIS A 261 22.07 -6.35 9.14
C HIS A 261 21.32 -6.51 7.82
N LEU A 262 21.72 -5.78 6.77
CA LEU A 262 21.03 -5.76 5.48
C LEU A 262 21.95 -6.18 4.35
N ARG A 263 21.47 -7.08 3.49
CA ARG A 263 22.10 -7.44 2.21
C ARG A 263 21.09 -7.29 1.08
N ASP A 264 21.40 -6.43 0.10
CA ASP A 264 20.65 -6.34 -1.15
C ASP A 264 21.21 -7.28 -2.23
N GLU A 265 20.53 -7.39 -3.36
CA GLU A 265 20.93 -8.23 -4.50
C GLU A 265 22.44 -8.15 -4.84
N ARG A 266 23.04 -6.94 -4.82
CA ARG A 266 24.46 -6.74 -5.18
C ARG A 266 25.41 -7.24 -4.10
N ASP A 267 25.03 -7.08 -2.84
CA ASP A 267 25.82 -7.61 -1.73
C ASP A 267 25.77 -9.14 -1.74
N VAL A 268 24.60 -9.71 -1.99
CA VAL A 268 24.41 -11.17 -2.07
C VAL A 268 25.22 -11.80 -3.22
N GLU A 269 25.41 -11.11 -4.33
CA GLU A 269 26.25 -11.57 -5.45
C GLU A 269 27.75 -11.62 -5.12
N SER A 270 28.21 -10.78 -4.19
CA SER A 270 29.64 -10.60 -3.91
C SER A 270 30.12 -11.24 -2.60
N GLU A 271 29.20 -11.67 -1.74
CA GLU A 271 29.48 -12.13 -0.38
C GLU A 271 29.02 -13.58 -0.18
N ASP A 272 29.66 -14.30 0.75
CA ASP A 272 29.19 -15.63 1.16
C ASP A 272 28.07 -15.52 2.20
N VAL A 273 26.88 -15.18 1.72
CA VAL A 273 25.70 -15.00 2.59
C VAL A 273 25.24 -16.30 3.23
N LYS A 274 25.55 -17.47 2.65
CA LYS A 274 25.21 -18.76 3.26
C LYS A 274 25.95 -18.97 4.57
N THR A 275 27.27 -18.79 4.55
CA THR A 275 28.09 -18.89 5.77
C THR A 275 27.66 -17.86 6.81
N GLU A 276 27.32 -16.65 6.37
CA GLU A 276 26.83 -15.57 7.24
C GLU A 276 25.49 -15.92 7.92
N ILE A 277 24.48 -16.28 7.14
CA ILE A 277 23.13 -16.63 7.60
C ILE A 277 23.17 -17.82 8.57
N LEU A 278 23.92 -18.87 8.23
CA LEU A 278 24.04 -20.09 9.04
C LEU A 278 24.95 -19.89 10.26
N GLY A 279 25.94 -19.00 10.17
CA GLY A 279 26.93 -18.69 11.20
C GLY A 279 26.40 -17.81 12.34
N ALA A 280 25.34 -17.04 12.10
CA ALA A 280 24.73 -16.13 13.06
C ALA A 280 23.60 -16.76 13.91
N ARG A 281 23.17 -16.03 14.95
CA ARG A 281 21.98 -16.32 15.77
C ARG A 281 21.02 -15.14 15.69
N TRP A 282 19.89 -15.34 15.05
CA TRP A 282 18.97 -14.27 14.70
C TRP A 282 17.83 -14.17 15.70
N ARG A 283 17.60 -12.96 16.21
CA ARG A 283 16.35 -12.64 16.88
C ARG A 283 15.20 -12.65 15.88
N ARG A 284 15.41 -12.02 14.72
CA ARG A 284 14.51 -12.03 13.56
C ARG A 284 15.32 -11.99 12.28
N ILE A 285 14.93 -12.77 11.28
CA ILE A 285 15.53 -12.72 9.95
C ILE A 285 14.43 -12.68 8.88
N PHE A 286 14.58 -11.76 7.93
CA PHE A 286 13.64 -11.53 6.84
C PHE A 286 14.29 -11.88 5.51
N PHE A 287 13.66 -12.80 4.78
CA PHE A 287 14.05 -13.18 3.43
C PHE A 287 13.00 -12.69 2.44
N GLN A 288 13.42 -11.89 1.47
CA GLN A 288 12.56 -11.41 0.39
C GLN A 288 13.17 -11.69 -0.97
N GLY A 289 12.36 -12.24 -1.85
CA GLY A 289 12.81 -12.53 -3.20
C GLY A 289 11.68 -13.06 -4.06
N HIS A 290 12.06 -13.56 -5.24
CA HIS A 290 11.14 -14.32 -6.08
C HIS A 290 11.22 -15.80 -5.74
N GLY A 291 10.10 -16.51 -5.80
CA GLY A 291 10.05 -17.88 -5.32
C GLY A 291 8.72 -18.56 -5.59
N LYS A 292 8.59 -19.76 -5.02
CA LYS A 292 7.35 -20.55 -4.91
C LYS A 292 7.25 -21.05 -3.47
N ASP A 293 6.31 -21.97 -3.22
CA ASP A 293 6.18 -22.65 -1.94
C ASP A 293 7.43 -23.45 -1.53
N ASP A 294 8.25 -23.92 -2.48
CA ASP A 294 9.45 -24.71 -2.18
C ASP A 294 10.76 -23.93 -1.98
N SER A 295 10.83 -22.70 -2.48
CA SER A 295 12.08 -21.96 -2.58
C SER A 295 11.91 -20.44 -2.68
N LEU A 296 12.90 -19.71 -2.16
CA LEU A 296 13.00 -18.26 -2.25
C LEU A 296 14.41 -17.91 -2.73
N ASN A 297 14.51 -17.17 -3.82
CA ASN A 297 15.78 -16.80 -4.44
C ASN A 297 16.31 -15.49 -3.86
N LEU A 298 17.59 -15.50 -3.47
CA LEU A 298 18.35 -14.33 -3.02
C LEU A 298 19.53 -14.16 -3.99
N ALA A 299 19.31 -13.47 -5.11
CA ALA A 299 20.24 -13.46 -6.24
C ALA A 299 20.66 -14.90 -6.63
N ASP A 300 21.95 -15.23 -6.49
CA ASP A 300 22.52 -16.55 -6.78
C ASP A 300 22.26 -17.61 -5.69
N PHE A 301 21.87 -17.19 -4.48
CA PHE A 301 21.55 -18.09 -3.38
C PHE A 301 20.08 -18.48 -3.39
N THR A 302 19.74 -19.61 -2.79
CA THR A 302 18.35 -20.05 -2.68
C THR A 302 18.08 -20.61 -1.29
N VAL A 303 17.12 -20.00 -0.61
CA VAL A 303 16.52 -20.56 0.61
C VAL A 303 15.61 -21.70 0.17
N CYS A 304 15.82 -22.88 0.75
CA CYS A 304 15.22 -24.13 0.30
C CYS A 304 14.34 -24.75 1.39
N GLY A 305 13.14 -25.19 1.01
CA GLY A 305 12.18 -25.86 1.88
C GLY A 305 12.29 -27.39 1.89
N LEU A 306 13.26 -27.99 1.19
CA LEU A 306 13.47 -29.44 1.16
C LEU A 306 13.73 -29.99 2.57
N ASN A 307 12.87 -30.87 3.06
CA ASN A 307 13.18 -31.73 4.20
C ASN A 307 13.56 -33.13 3.71
N GLU A 308 14.84 -33.50 3.85
CA GLU A 308 15.38 -34.76 3.31
C GLU A 308 14.79 -35.98 4.03
N THR A 309 14.47 -35.87 5.31
CA THR A 309 13.98 -36.97 6.15
C THR A 309 12.47 -37.15 6.06
N ALA A 310 11.73 -36.12 5.64
CA ALA A 310 10.29 -36.20 5.45
C ALA A 310 9.96 -37.14 4.28
N PRO A 311 8.98 -38.06 4.42
CA PRO A 311 8.55 -38.91 3.32
C PRO A 311 7.85 -38.07 2.25
N ARG A 312 7.89 -38.54 0.99
CA ARG A 312 7.08 -37.97 -0.09
C ARG A 312 5.65 -38.49 0.03
N ALA A 313 4.68 -37.60 -0.09
CA ALA A 313 3.27 -37.94 -0.21
C ALA A 313 2.95 -38.49 -1.63
N PRO A 314 2.32 -39.67 -1.73
CA PRO A 314 1.93 -40.22 -3.02
C PRO A 314 0.99 -39.28 -3.78
N GLY A 315 1.22 -39.13 -5.09
CA GLY A 315 0.35 -38.33 -5.97
C GLY A 315 0.61 -36.82 -5.95
N LEU A 316 1.41 -36.29 -5.02
CA LEU A 316 1.76 -34.87 -5.00
C LEU A 316 2.97 -34.54 -5.88
N LEU A 317 2.93 -33.35 -6.48
CA LEU A 317 4.01 -32.82 -7.30
C LEU A 317 5.22 -32.49 -6.42
N GLY A 318 6.42 -32.65 -6.97
CA GLY A 318 7.63 -32.12 -6.35
C GLY A 318 8.38 -31.18 -7.30
N PRO A 319 9.39 -30.45 -6.81
CA PRO A 319 10.30 -29.71 -7.67
C PRO A 319 11.19 -30.66 -8.49
N ALA A 320 12.04 -30.12 -9.37
CA ALA A 320 12.88 -30.92 -10.27
C ALA A 320 13.68 -32.03 -9.56
N CYS A 321 14.22 -31.75 -8.36
CA CYS A 321 14.97 -32.72 -7.57
C CYS A 321 14.13 -33.89 -7.04
N ALA A 322 12.79 -33.83 -7.12
CA ALA A 322 11.89 -34.94 -6.76
C ALA A 322 11.84 -36.05 -7.83
N TYR A 323 12.32 -35.79 -9.05
CA TYR A 323 12.21 -36.70 -10.20
C TYR A 323 13.57 -37.13 -10.78
N GLY A 324 14.68 -36.66 -10.20
CA GLY A 324 16.02 -36.95 -10.68
C GLY A 324 17.10 -36.45 -9.70
N PRO A 325 18.37 -36.79 -9.93
CA PRO A 325 19.42 -36.67 -8.91
C PRO A 325 19.99 -35.27 -8.72
N THR A 326 19.64 -34.29 -9.56
CA THR A 326 20.27 -32.96 -9.52
C THR A 326 19.26 -31.85 -9.34
N CYS A 327 19.53 -30.96 -8.38
CA CYS A 327 18.85 -29.68 -8.27
C CYS A 327 19.30 -28.80 -9.45
N TYR A 328 18.38 -28.01 -10.01
CA TYR A 328 18.71 -27.03 -11.05
C TYR A 328 19.42 -25.79 -10.49
N LYS A 329 19.45 -25.66 -9.16
CA LYS A 329 20.13 -24.58 -8.42
C LYS A 329 21.54 -25.02 -7.98
N PRO A 330 22.51 -24.09 -7.88
CA PRO A 330 23.84 -24.40 -7.35
C PRO A 330 23.76 -24.92 -5.90
N MET A 331 24.17 -26.17 -5.68
CA MET A 331 24.03 -26.86 -4.39
C MET A 331 24.85 -26.19 -3.27
N ASP A 332 26.01 -25.64 -3.61
CA ASP A 332 26.88 -24.88 -2.70
C ASP A 332 26.19 -23.60 -2.18
N LYS A 333 25.30 -23.01 -2.99
CA LYS A 333 24.52 -21.79 -2.66
C LYS A 333 23.12 -22.06 -2.12
N LEU A 334 22.76 -23.33 -1.86
CA LEU A 334 21.51 -23.68 -1.18
C LEU A 334 21.61 -23.49 0.33
N ILE A 335 20.61 -22.82 0.90
CA ILE A 335 20.44 -22.61 2.35
C ILE A 335 19.20 -23.38 2.78
N GLN A 336 19.39 -24.46 3.53
CA GLN A 336 18.26 -25.24 4.08
C GLN A 336 17.62 -24.45 5.22
N LEU A 337 16.34 -24.10 5.09
CA LEU A 337 15.73 -23.14 6.01
C LEU A 337 15.70 -23.63 7.47
N ARG A 338 15.54 -24.93 7.70
CA ARG A 338 15.60 -25.56 9.05
C ARG A 338 16.95 -25.41 9.76
N GLU A 339 18.02 -25.09 9.03
CA GLU A 339 19.37 -24.92 9.57
C GLU A 339 19.63 -23.49 10.06
N VAL A 340 18.80 -22.53 9.64
CA VAL A 340 18.89 -21.14 10.08
C VAL A 340 18.54 -21.04 11.56
N ARG A 341 19.49 -20.56 12.38
CA ARG A 341 19.33 -20.39 13.83
C ARG A 341 18.65 -19.06 14.10
N ALA A 342 17.32 -19.05 14.04
CA ALA A 342 16.50 -17.88 14.29
C ALA A 342 15.39 -18.16 15.31
N ALA A 343 14.97 -17.13 16.05
CA ALA A 343 13.75 -17.15 16.85
C ALA A 343 12.51 -16.84 15.99
N GLU A 344 12.59 -15.83 15.12
CA GLU A 344 11.60 -15.53 14.08
C GLU A 344 12.21 -15.60 12.67
N ILE A 345 11.49 -16.22 11.74
CA ILE A 345 11.80 -16.20 10.30
C ILE A 345 10.64 -15.55 9.55
N VAL A 346 10.93 -14.57 8.70
CA VAL A 346 9.96 -13.95 7.82
C VAL A 346 10.26 -14.31 6.37
N LEU A 347 9.26 -14.83 5.66
CA LEU A 347 9.31 -15.27 4.28
C LEU A 347 8.41 -14.39 3.41
N SER A 348 9.03 -13.53 2.61
CA SER A 348 8.37 -12.59 1.71
C SER A 348 8.67 -12.95 0.25
N SER A 349 7.98 -13.98 -0.24
CA SER A 349 7.78 -14.23 -1.65
C SER A 349 6.39 -14.84 -1.88
N CYS A 350 5.92 -14.80 -3.11
CA CYS A 350 4.56 -15.22 -3.42
C CYS A 350 4.33 -16.69 -3.01
N ASN A 351 3.30 -16.92 -2.18
CA ASN A 351 2.83 -18.25 -1.80
C ASN A 351 3.88 -19.14 -1.07
N ASN A 352 4.62 -18.62 -0.08
CA ASN A 352 5.57 -19.43 0.72
C ASN A 352 4.94 -20.27 1.84
N ALA A 353 3.68 -20.01 2.16
CA ALA A 353 2.92 -20.77 3.14
C ALA A 353 1.53 -21.11 2.59
N PRO A 354 1.43 -21.82 1.44
CA PRO A 354 0.12 -22.17 0.88
C PRO A 354 -0.69 -22.98 1.90
N PHE A 355 -2.02 -22.86 1.83
CA PHE A 355 -2.92 -23.84 2.43
C PHE A 355 -2.69 -25.22 1.80
N ALA A 356 -2.95 -26.30 2.52
CA ALA A 356 -2.59 -27.65 2.08
C ALA A 356 -3.28 -28.09 0.78
N ASP A 357 -4.51 -27.63 0.55
CA ASP A 357 -5.29 -27.85 -0.67
C ASP A 357 -4.97 -26.85 -1.80
N ALA A 358 -4.18 -25.81 -1.50
CA ALA A 358 -3.71 -24.80 -2.45
C ALA A 358 -2.21 -24.90 -2.78
N ALA A 359 -1.50 -25.81 -2.10
CA ALA A 359 -0.07 -26.02 -2.30
C ALA A 359 0.23 -26.60 -3.69
N ILE A 360 1.30 -26.12 -4.32
CA ILE A 360 1.75 -26.64 -5.60
C ILE A 360 2.58 -27.90 -5.37
N TYR A 361 3.48 -27.85 -4.39
CA TYR A 361 4.39 -28.92 -4.08
C TYR A 361 4.03 -29.65 -2.79
N ASP A 362 4.38 -30.93 -2.80
CA ASP A 362 4.37 -31.84 -1.67
C ASP A 362 4.94 -31.14 -0.44
N PRO A 363 4.30 -31.30 0.73
CA PRO A 363 4.75 -30.74 1.99
C PRO A 363 6.28 -30.84 2.16
N LYS A 364 6.88 -31.98 1.79
CA LYS A 364 8.32 -32.27 1.90
C LYS A 364 9.21 -31.12 1.44
N TYR A 365 8.77 -30.33 0.46
CA TYR A 365 9.56 -29.25 -0.13
C TYR A 365 9.19 -27.86 0.35
N GLN A 366 8.11 -27.70 1.12
CA GLN A 366 7.57 -26.38 1.48
C GLN A 366 8.43 -25.61 2.49
N LEU A 367 8.67 -24.33 2.20
CA LEU A 367 9.48 -23.43 3.01
C LEU A 367 8.93 -23.24 4.42
N MET A 368 7.66 -22.89 4.55
CA MET A 368 7.04 -22.65 5.87
C MET A 368 7.15 -23.89 6.77
N LEU A 369 6.87 -25.09 6.26
CA LEU A 369 7.02 -26.32 7.02
C LEU A 369 8.48 -26.64 7.36
N ASN A 370 9.44 -26.30 6.49
CA ASN A 370 10.87 -26.44 6.79
C ASN A 370 11.34 -25.48 7.89
N ALA A 371 10.83 -24.24 7.89
CA ALA A 371 11.07 -23.28 8.98
C ALA A 371 10.50 -23.76 10.31
N ILE A 372 9.28 -24.32 10.28
CA ILE A 372 8.62 -24.94 11.43
C ILE A 372 9.42 -26.14 11.96
N ASP A 373 9.99 -26.97 11.10
CA ASP A 373 10.87 -28.08 11.48
C ASP A 373 12.24 -27.58 12.02
N GLY A 374 12.59 -26.30 11.82
CA GLY A 374 13.81 -25.63 12.28
C GLY A 374 13.74 -25.05 13.69
N THR A 375 14.61 -24.09 14.02
CA THR A 375 14.64 -23.48 15.38
C THR A 375 13.60 -22.39 15.60
N ALA A 376 13.00 -21.83 14.53
CA ALA A 376 12.10 -20.68 14.62
C ALA A 376 10.85 -21.02 15.42
N LYS A 377 10.58 -20.27 16.49
CA LYS A 377 9.32 -20.36 17.23
C LYS A 377 8.21 -19.57 16.55
N ASP A 378 8.57 -18.53 15.81
CA ASP A 378 7.65 -17.71 15.03
C ASP A 378 8.07 -17.76 13.54
N VAL A 379 7.11 -18.01 12.66
CA VAL A 379 7.30 -17.97 11.20
C VAL A 379 6.23 -17.05 10.64
N VAL A 380 6.64 -15.96 9.99
CA VAL A 380 5.72 -15.09 9.24
C VAL A 380 5.93 -15.36 7.77
N ALA A 381 4.85 -15.72 7.07
CA ALA A 381 4.97 -16.12 5.67
C ALA A 381 3.78 -15.64 4.86
N ALA A 382 4.04 -15.33 3.59
CA ALA A 382 2.98 -14.95 2.68
C ALA A 382 2.21 -16.17 2.15
N VAL A 383 0.89 -16.13 2.25
CA VAL A 383 -0.02 -17.20 1.79
C VAL A 383 -0.66 -16.90 0.44
N THR A 384 -0.52 -15.66 -0.03
CA THR A 384 -1.01 -15.20 -1.33
C THR A 384 0.12 -14.59 -2.16
N ILE A 385 -0.21 -14.28 -3.41
CA ILE A 385 0.61 -13.39 -4.24
C ILE A 385 0.57 -12.00 -3.61
N HIS A 386 1.72 -11.34 -3.55
CA HIS A 386 1.85 -10.02 -2.95
C HIS A 386 2.91 -9.18 -3.68
N ASP A 387 2.70 -7.87 -3.76
CA ASP A 387 3.64 -6.92 -4.37
C ASP A 387 4.43 -6.18 -3.27
N SER A 388 5.07 -6.98 -2.41
CA SER A 388 5.89 -6.46 -1.32
C SER A 388 7.21 -5.95 -1.87
N ASP A 389 7.52 -4.70 -1.56
CA ASP A 389 8.74 -4.03 -2.00
C ASP A 389 9.19 -3.09 -0.85
N ARG A 390 9.74 -1.95 -1.22
CA ARG A 390 10.27 -0.91 -0.35
C ARG A 390 9.42 -0.52 0.85
N VAL A 391 8.10 -0.41 0.69
CA VAL A 391 7.19 0.00 1.78
C VAL A 391 7.22 -1.05 2.88
N GLU A 392 6.96 -2.30 2.52
CA GLU A 392 6.94 -3.44 3.44
C GLU A 392 8.29 -3.66 4.10
N ASN A 393 9.37 -3.52 3.34
CA ASN A 393 10.74 -3.66 3.85
C ASN A 393 11.04 -2.64 4.94
N ARG A 394 10.68 -1.37 4.70
CA ARG A 394 10.85 -0.30 5.68
C ARG A 394 10.01 -0.54 6.93
N VAL A 395 8.72 -0.86 6.73
CA VAL A 395 7.80 -1.13 7.84
C VAL A 395 8.27 -2.33 8.67
N TRP A 396 8.79 -3.39 8.04
CA TRP A 396 9.36 -4.53 8.75
C TRP A 396 10.62 -4.16 9.52
N MET A 397 11.55 -3.40 8.93
CA MET A 397 12.76 -2.95 9.64
C MET A 397 12.40 -2.10 10.87
N ASP A 398 11.45 -1.18 10.74
CA ASP A 398 10.97 -0.35 11.85
C ASP A 398 10.29 -1.23 12.92
N ALA A 399 9.50 -2.23 12.51
CA ALA A 399 8.86 -3.18 13.42
C ALA A 399 9.87 -4.08 14.14
N ALA A 400 10.92 -4.52 13.45
CA ALA A 400 11.99 -5.33 14.00
C ALA A 400 12.78 -4.57 15.08
N LEU A 401 13.07 -3.29 14.84
CA LEU A 401 13.77 -2.43 15.79
C LEU A 401 12.90 -2.07 17.01
N SER A 402 11.59 -1.92 16.84
CA SER A 402 10.66 -1.58 17.93
C SER A 402 10.13 -2.80 18.69
N GLY A 403 10.38 -4.02 18.20
CA GLY A 403 9.81 -5.25 18.75
C GLY A 403 8.31 -5.41 18.47
N ALA A 404 7.79 -4.75 17.45
CA ALA A 404 6.41 -4.89 16.98
C ALA A 404 6.20 -6.19 16.20
N PRO A 405 4.96 -6.70 16.07
CA PRO A 405 4.70 -7.96 15.39
C PRO A 405 4.87 -7.85 13.87
N SER A 406 5.58 -8.81 13.27
CA SER A 406 5.97 -8.77 11.85
C SER A 406 4.78 -8.88 10.90
N ALA A 407 3.84 -9.82 11.10
CA ALA A 407 2.72 -10.04 10.17
C ALA A 407 1.73 -8.85 10.11
N PRO A 408 1.22 -8.30 11.23
CA PRO A 408 0.39 -7.09 11.21
C PRO A 408 1.09 -5.89 10.58
N SER A 409 2.39 -5.70 10.87
CA SER A 409 3.17 -4.59 10.31
C SER A 409 3.29 -4.70 8.79
N LEU A 410 3.63 -5.87 8.27
CA LEU A 410 3.70 -6.12 6.82
C LEU A 410 2.33 -5.98 6.14
N ASN A 411 1.26 -6.48 6.77
CA ASN A 411 -0.10 -6.35 6.24
C ASN A 411 -0.59 -4.89 6.25
N ALA A 412 -0.21 -4.10 7.25
CA ALA A 412 -0.48 -2.66 7.26
C ALA A 412 0.23 -1.96 6.09
N GLY A 413 1.51 -2.31 5.85
CA GLY A 413 2.28 -1.80 4.71
C GLY A 413 1.63 -2.10 3.36
N ILE A 414 1.16 -3.33 3.14
CA ILE A 414 0.66 -3.77 1.84
C ILE A 414 -0.81 -3.43 1.56
N SER A 415 -1.53 -2.91 2.55
CA SER A 415 -2.96 -2.56 2.45
C SER A 415 -3.27 -1.57 1.32
N THR A 416 -2.30 -0.76 0.88
CA THR A 416 -2.45 0.15 -0.26
C THR A 416 -2.33 -0.54 -1.62
N ALA A 417 -1.74 -1.74 -1.67
CA ALA A 417 -1.48 -2.50 -2.89
C ALA A 417 -2.49 -3.62 -3.12
N GLN A 418 -3.08 -4.16 -2.05
CA GLN A 418 -4.05 -5.26 -2.15
C GLN A 418 -5.08 -5.23 -1.00
N PRO A 419 -6.30 -5.74 -1.22
CA PRO A 419 -7.41 -5.61 -0.27
C PRO A 419 -7.47 -6.68 0.82
N PHE A 420 -6.54 -7.66 0.84
CA PHE A 420 -6.53 -8.80 1.76
C PHE A 420 -5.14 -8.99 2.41
N PRO A 421 -5.06 -9.65 3.59
CA PRO A 421 -3.78 -9.91 4.23
C PRO A 421 -2.94 -10.85 3.36
N ALA A 422 -1.66 -10.52 3.19
CA ALA A 422 -0.70 -11.40 2.54
C ALA A 422 -0.02 -12.32 3.54
N TYR A 423 0.33 -11.78 4.70
CA TYR A 423 1.21 -12.42 5.66
C TYR A 423 0.41 -13.01 6.82
N LEU A 424 0.66 -14.28 7.13
CA LEU A 424 0.12 -14.94 8.31
C LEU A 424 1.23 -15.18 9.33
N HIS A 425 0.84 -15.24 10.60
CA HIS A 425 1.72 -15.56 11.72
C HIS A 425 1.53 -17.02 12.13
N PHE A 426 2.56 -17.82 11.97
CA PHE A 426 2.64 -19.16 12.55
C PHE A 426 3.47 -19.10 13.84
N GLY A 427 2.92 -19.53 14.97
CA GLY A 427 3.49 -19.31 16.31
C GLY A 427 2.54 -18.48 17.20
N MET A 428 2.92 -18.22 18.45
CA MET A 428 2.06 -17.54 19.43
C MET A 428 2.24 -16.01 19.47
N ALA A 429 3.23 -15.44 18.77
CA ALA A 429 3.55 -14.00 18.82
C ALA A 429 3.82 -13.45 20.25
N ALA A 430 4.14 -14.33 21.20
CA ALA A 430 4.14 -14.05 22.64
C ALA A 430 5.25 -13.10 23.12
N ASP A 431 6.22 -12.78 22.27
CA ASP A 431 7.36 -11.91 22.58
C ASP A 431 7.26 -10.53 21.89
N ASP A 432 6.18 -10.27 21.15
CA ASP A 432 6.00 -9.04 20.39
C ASP A 432 5.03 -8.11 21.13
N ALA A 433 5.53 -6.95 21.54
CA ALA A 433 4.75 -5.96 22.30
C ALA A 433 4.95 -4.52 21.80
N GLY A 434 5.78 -4.33 20.77
CA GLY A 434 6.04 -3.02 20.18
C GLY A 434 4.84 -2.48 19.41
N PRO A 435 4.71 -1.14 19.28
CA PRO A 435 3.66 -0.53 18.48
C PRO A 435 3.87 -0.82 16.99
N ILE A 436 2.80 -1.17 16.28
CA ILE A 436 2.83 -1.35 14.83
C ILE A 436 3.28 -0.02 14.18
N PRO A 437 4.34 -0.01 13.36
CA PRO A 437 4.77 1.20 12.67
C PRO A 437 3.71 1.70 11.68
N GLU A 438 3.58 3.02 11.57
CA GLU A 438 2.75 3.63 10.53
C GLU A 438 3.42 3.44 9.15
N PRO A 439 2.72 2.90 8.15
CA PRO A 439 3.26 2.82 6.79
C PRO A 439 3.59 4.21 6.23
N PRO A 440 4.68 4.35 5.45
CA PRO A 440 4.95 5.61 4.76
C PRO A 440 3.79 5.95 3.80
N SER A 441 3.43 7.24 3.72
CA SER A 441 2.47 7.69 2.71
C SER A 441 3.00 7.40 1.31
N VAL A 442 2.15 6.80 0.49
CA VAL A 442 2.39 6.53 -0.93
C VAL A 442 1.50 7.41 -1.82
N ASP A 443 0.99 8.51 -1.28
CA ASP A 443 0.21 9.47 -2.04
C ASP A 443 1.14 10.43 -2.79
N PRO A 444 1.05 10.51 -4.13
CA PRO A 444 1.86 11.43 -4.90
C PRO A 444 1.41 12.87 -4.68
N GLU A 445 2.38 13.77 -4.62
CA GLU A 445 2.15 15.22 -4.58
C GLU A 445 1.22 15.67 -5.73
N PRO A 446 0.20 16.51 -5.47
CA PRO A 446 -0.77 16.94 -6.49
C PRO A 446 -0.13 17.56 -7.75
N LEU A 447 1.00 18.24 -7.60
CA LEU A 447 1.74 18.81 -8.72
C LEU A 447 2.33 17.74 -9.66
N LEU A 448 2.75 16.58 -9.14
CA LEU A 448 3.21 15.46 -9.98
C LEU A 448 2.07 14.92 -10.83
N LEU A 449 0.89 14.74 -10.23
CA LEU A 449 -0.29 14.22 -10.93
C LEU A 449 -0.77 15.18 -12.03
N THR A 450 -0.90 16.47 -11.70
CA THR A 450 -1.31 17.49 -12.68
C THR A 450 -0.29 17.66 -13.80
N THR A 451 1.01 17.60 -13.49
CA THR A 451 2.08 17.60 -14.50
C THR A 451 1.99 16.37 -15.41
N SER A 452 1.80 15.19 -14.83
CA SER A 452 1.67 13.93 -15.58
C SER A 452 0.47 13.97 -16.55
N ALA A 453 -0.68 14.44 -16.07
CA ALA A 453 -1.89 14.60 -16.90
C ALA A 453 -1.64 15.58 -18.07
N ARG A 454 -1.00 16.72 -17.82
CA ARG A 454 -0.67 17.71 -18.87
C ARG A 454 0.31 17.13 -19.91
N LEU A 455 1.36 16.45 -19.46
CA LEU A 455 2.32 15.79 -20.36
C LEU A 455 1.66 14.71 -21.21
N THR A 456 0.78 13.90 -20.61
CA THR A 456 0.00 12.89 -21.31
C THR A 456 -0.88 13.53 -22.39
N ALA A 457 -1.61 14.60 -22.06
CA ALA A 457 -2.46 15.29 -23.02
C ALA A 457 -1.66 15.93 -24.16
N TYR A 458 -0.49 16.50 -23.86
CA TYR A 458 0.36 17.16 -24.85
C TYR A 458 1.05 16.16 -25.80
N LEU A 459 1.51 15.03 -25.25
CA LEU A 459 2.32 14.06 -25.99
C LEU A 459 1.50 12.95 -26.62
N ALA A 460 0.66 12.28 -25.83
CA ALA A 460 -0.15 11.13 -26.23
C ALA A 460 -1.54 11.54 -26.75
N GLY A 461 -2.09 12.64 -26.24
CA GLY A 461 -3.35 13.23 -26.73
C GLY A 461 -3.27 13.92 -28.08
N GLY A 462 -2.07 13.98 -28.68
CA GLY A 462 -1.86 14.50 -30.02
C GLY A 462 -2.01 16.01 -30.15
N LEU A 463 -2.04 16.76 -29.04
CA LEU A 463 -2.01 18.23 -29.10
C LEU A 463 -0.72 18.68 -29.82
N LEU A 464 0.44 18.14 -29.42
CA LEU A 464 1.71 18.42 -30.09
C LEU A 464 1.98 17.38 -31.18
N PRO A 465 2.15 17.76 -32.46
CA PRO A 465 2.47 16.82 -33.53
C PRO A 465 3.88 16.23 -33.34
N PRO A 466 4.18 15.03 -33.89
CA PRO A 466 5.45 14.32 -33.63
C PRO A 466 6.73 15.12 -33.87
N ASN A 467 6.72 16.06 -34.81
CA ASN A 467 7.84 16.93 -35.18
C ASN A 467 7.93 18.22 -34.36
N ASN A 468 7.05 18.44 -33.37
CA ASN A 468 7.05 19.66 -32.57
C ASN A 468 8.35 19.75 -31.71
N PRO A 469 9.04 20.91 -31.70
CA PRO A 469 10.35 21.07 -31.08
C PRO A 469 10.36 20.90 -29.55
N LEU A 470 9.21 21.02 -28.89
CA LEU A 470 9.11 20.85 -27.43
C LEU A 470 9.02 19.39 -27.00
N ARG A 471 8.60 18.48 -27.91
CA ARG A 471 8.36 17.07 -27.57
C ARG A 471 9.54 16.35 -26.93
N PRO A 472 10.80 16.49 -27.39
CA PRO A 472 11.93 15.80 -26.75
C PRO A 472 12.13 16.19 -25.28
N ARG A 473 11.92 17.47 -24.94
CA ARG A 473 12.09 17.96 -23.56
C ARG A 473 10.91 17.56 -22.69
N LEU A 474 9.68 17.66 -23.20
CA LEU A 474 8.47 17.22 -22.51
C LEU A 474 8.48 15.70 -22.29
N GLY A 475 8.93 14.91 -23.27
CA GLY A 475 9.05 13.45 -23.15
C GLY A 475 10.07 13.02 -22.08
N LYS A 476 11.20 13.74 -21.96
CA LYS A 476 12.16 13.53 -20.86
C LYS A 476 11.52 13.81 -19.49
N LEU A 477 10.75 14.90 -19.37
CA LEU A 477 10.04 15.20 -18.13
C LEU A 477 8.93 14.16 -17.86
N ALA A 478 8.23 13.66 -18.88
CA ALA A 478 7.21 12.63 -18.74
C ALA A 478 7.80 11.34 -18.17
N ALA A 479 8.88 10.83 -18.78
CA ALA A 479 9.58 9.65 -18.29
C ALA A 479 10.10 9.84 -16.86
N LYS A 480 10.59 11.04 -16.53
CA LYS A 480 10.98 11.38 -15.15
C LYS A 480 9.78 11.27 -14.22
N VAL A 481 8.69 12.01 -14.47
CA VAL A 481 7.48 12.06 -13.63
C VAL A 481 6.84 10.68 -13.49
N GLU A 482 6.77 9.86 -14.53
CA GLU A 482 6.31 8.47 -14.48
C GLU A 482 7.14 7.65 -13.49
N GLY A 483 8.47 7.76 -13.54
CA GLY A 483 9.35 7.15 -12.54
C GLY A 483 9.17 7.72 -11.13
N LEU A 484 8.60 8.92 -10.99
CA LEU A 484 8.34 9.57 -9.70
C LEU A 484 7.04 9.12 -9.01
N VAL A 485 6.06 8.63 -9.76
CA VAL A 485 4.73 8.26 -9.24
C VAL A 485 4.58 6.76 -8.96
N THR A 486 5.69 6.03 -8.85
CA THR A 486 5.66 4.61 -8.44
C THR A 486 5.62 4.48 -6.92
N ARG A 487 4.94 3.44 -6.42
CA ARG A 487 4.84 3.14 -4.98
C ARG A 487 6.22 3.09 -4.30
N ARG A 488 7.17 2.42 -4.95
CA ARG A 488 8.58 2.33 -4.54
C ARG A 488 9.23 3.70 -4.41
N SER A 489 9.01 4.57 -5.39
CA SER A 489 9.54 5.93 -5.39
C SER A 489 8.96 6.78 -4.26
N LEU A 490 7.66 6.67 -3.99
CA LEU A 490 6.98 7.51 -3.00
C LEU A 490 7.40 7.16 -1.56
N ALA A 491 7.73 5.90 -1.29
CA ALA A 491 8.08 5.41 0.04
C ALA A 491 9.42 5.91 0.65
N VAL A 492 10.32 6.50 -0.14
CA VAL A 492 11.74 6.77 0.26
C VAL A 492 12.15 8.23 0.12
N ARG A 493 11.32 9.09 -0.46
CA ARG A 493 11.82 10.36 -1.00
C ARG A 493 12.11 11.42 0.05
N ASP A 494 13.27 12.06 -0.14
CA ASP A 494 13.38 13.51 0.06
C ASP A 494 12.40 14.19 -0.91
N GLN A 495 11.17 14.37 -0.44
CA GLN A 495 10.11 15.06 -1.16
C GLN A 495 10.58 16.47 -1.54
N THR A 496 11.37 17.13 -0.69
CA THR A 496 11.86 18.50 -0.93
C THR A 496 12.79 18.56 -2.14
N GLY A 497 13.82 17.70 -2.19
CA GLY A 497 14.76 17.63 -3.31
C GLY A 497 14.07 17.23 -4.63
N THR A 498 13.17 16.25 -4.56
CA THR A 498 12.34 15.81 -5.71
C THR A 498 11.52 16.96 -6.26
N MET A 499 10.77 17.65 -5.40
CA MET A 499 9.89 18.74 -5.80
C MET A 499 10.69 19.93 -6.34
N ARG A 500 11.84 20.25 -5.75
CA ARG A 500 12.73 21.28 -6.31
C ARG A 500 13.17 20.94 -7.73
N SER A 501 13.61 19.70 -7.97
CA SER A 501 14.04 19.25 -9.29
C SER A 501 12.90 19.25 -10.31
N LEU A 502 11.68 18.90 -9.92
CA LEU A 502 10.48 19.03 -10.77
C LEU A 502 10.21 20.50 -11.11
N LEU A 503 10.24 21.38 -10.11
CA LEU A 503 9.99 22.80 -10.28
C LEU A 503 10.99 23.47 -11.21
N ASP A 504 12.26 23.08 -11.17
CA ASP A 504 13.29 23.60 -12.08
C ASP A 504 13.03 23.18 -13.53
N ASP A 505 12.63 21.92 -13.77
CA ASP A 505 12.26 21.42 -15.09
C ASP A 505 11.01 22.15 -15.62
N LEU A 506 9.98 22.31 -14.78
CA LEU A 506 8.75 23.03 -15.11
C LEU A 506 9.05 24.48 -15.48
N GLN A 507 9.85 25.20 -14.69
CA GLN A 507 10.23 26.59 -15.00
C GLN A 507 10.94 26.73 -16.35
N SER A 508 11.80 25.77 -16.67
CA SER A 508 12.56 25.74 -17.92
C SER A 508 11.66 25.45 -19.13
N LEU A 509 10.63 24.62 -18.95
CA LEU A 509 9.65 24.28 -19.98
C LEU A 509 8.58 25.36 -20.15
N ASP A 510 8.10 25.98 -19.06
CA ASP A 510 7.17 27.10 -19.08
C ASP A 510 7.75 28.28 -19.89
N GLN A 511 9.05 28.56 -19.71
CA GLN A 511 9.75 29.55 -20.52
C GLN A 511 9.74 29.19 -22.01
N ALA A 512 9.95 27.92 -22.35
CA ALA A 512 10.01 27.47 -23.74
C ALA A 512 8.62 27.49 -24.40
N ILE A 513 7.57 27.09 -23.68
CA ILE A 513 6.17 27.19 -24.10
C ILE A 513 5.82 28.66 -24.35
N ALA A 514 6.09 29.54 -23.38
CA ALA A 514 5.78 30.96 -23.50
C ALA A 514 6.55 31.63 -24.66
N ALA A 515 7.83 31.30 -24.84
CA ALA A 515 8.61 31.80 -25.97
C ALA A 515 8.06 31.32 -27.32
N ARG A 516 7.57 30.07 -27.40
CA ARG A 516 6.96 29.54 -28.62
C ARG A 516 5.65 30.24 -28.96
N ILE A 517 4.83 30.56 -27.97
CA ILE A 517 3.59 31.36 -28.15
C ILE A 517 3.94 32.79 -28.57
N ALA A 518 4.99 33.40 -28.01
CA ALA A 518 5.44 34.73 -28.42
C ALA A 518 5.92 34.78 -29.88
N GLU A 519 6.65 33.76 -30.32
CA GLU A 519 7.18 33.64 -31.69
C GLU A 519 6.07 33.34 -32.70
N ASP A 520 5.18 32.41 -32.38
CA ASP A 520 4.10 31.93 -33.23
C ASP A 520 2.80 31.80 -32.43
N PRO A 521 1.99 32.88 -32.34
CA PRO A 521 0.77 32.86 -31.52
C PRO A 521 -0.37 31.97 -32.05
N GLU A 522 -0.22 31.41 -33.25
CA GLU A 522 -1.19 30.49 -33.88
C GLU A 522 -0.63 29.06 -33.92
N ASN A 523 -0.06 28.63 -32.80
CA ASN A 523 0.50 27.29 -32.64
C ASN A 523 -0.46 26.35 -31.88
N GLU A 524 -0.06 25.08 -31.78
CA GLU A 524 -0.88 24.02 -31.18
C GLU A 524 -1.15 24.24 -29.69
N LEU A 525 -0.22 24.87 -28.97
CA LEU A 525 -0.38 25.20 -27.54
C LEU A 525 -1.36 26.35 -27.32
N SER A 526 -1.58 27.20 -28.33
CA SER A 526 -2.57 28.28 -28.29
C SER A 526 -3.94 27.81 -28.78
N ASP A 527 -3.98 26.72 -29.56
CA ASP A 527 -5.22 26.09 -30.05
C ASP A 527 -5.75 24.97 -29.14
N TYR A 528 -5.13 24.77 -27.98
CA TYR A 528 -5.54 23.75 -27.01
C TYR A 528 -7.04 23.77 -26.66
N PRO A 529 -7.75 24.93 -26.54
CA PRO A 529 -9.16 24.93 -26.15
C PRO A 529 -10.06 24.31 -27.21
N ALA A 530 -9.72 24.44 -28.49
CA ALA A 530 -10.41 23.78 -29.58
C ALA A 530 -10.11 22.28 -29.57
N HIS A 531 -8.82 21.92 -29.51
CA HIS A 531 -8.38 20.53 -29.49
C HIS A 531 -8.99 19.71 -28.35
N PHE A 532 -9.00 20.24 -27.12
CA PHE A 532 -9.67 19.57 -25.99
C PHE A 532 -11.18 19.74 -26.02
N GLY A 533 -11.69 20.88 -26.51
CA GLY A 533 -13.12 21.17 -26.64
C GLY A 533 -13.85 20.12 -27.50
N ASP A 534 -13.28 19.74 -28.64
CA ASP A 534 -13.81 18.72 -29.53
C ASP A 534 -13.84 17.31 -28.90
N ARG A 535 -13.15 17.13 -27.78
CA ARG A 535 -13.03 15.87 -27.02
C ARG A 535 -13.63 15.99 -25.62
N SER A 536 -14.52 16.95 -25.43
CA SER A 536 -15.12 17.26 -24.15
C SER A 536 -16.64 17.40 -24.25
N ARG A 537 -17.31 17.33 -23.10
CA ARG A 537 -18.73 17.69 -22.94
C ARG A 537 -18.90 18.84 -21.96
N LEU A 538 -19.93 19.65 -22.14
CA LEU A 538 -20.28 20.70 -21.18
C LEU A 538 -20.75 20.08 -19.85
N ASP A 539 -20.18 20.53 -18.73
CA ASP A 539 -20.68 20.25 -17.38
C ASP A 539 -21.66 21.34 -16.97
N THR A 540 -22.95 21.09 -17.17
CA THR A 540 -24.02 22.04 -16.87
C THR A 540 -24.12 22.38 -15.38
N SER A 541 -23.62 21.51 -14.50
CA SER A 541 -23.60 21.78 -13.05
C SER A 541 -22.55 22.82 -12.66
N SER A 542 -21.55 23.05 -13.51
CA SER A 542 -20.48 24.03 -13.30
C SER A 542 -20.83 25.44 -13.80
N THR A 543 -21.98 25.61 -14.46
CA THR A 543 -22.38 26.89 -15.05
C THR A 543 -22.66 27.93 -13.97
N ALA A 544 -22.05 29.10 -14.09
CA ALA A 544 -22.23 30.23 -13.20
C ALA A 544 -22.26 31.55 -13.96
N GLN A 545 -23.15 32.47 -13.56
CA GLN A 545 -23.12 33.84 -14.06
C GLN A 545 -21.96 34.60 -13.44
N VAL A 546 -21.19 35.29 -14.28
CA VAL A 546 -20.06 36.14 -13.89
C VAL A 546 -20.13 37.46 -14.65
N LEU A 547 -19.31 38.44 -14.25
CA LEU A 547 -19.18 39.69 -15.00
C LEU A 547 -17.96 39.63 -15.91
N CYS A 548 -18.16 39.95 -17.19
CA CYS A 548 -17.06 40.19 -18.12
C CYS A 548 -16.31 41.47 -17.73
N HIS A 549 -15.04 41.57 -18.12
CA HIS A 549 -14.25 42.79 -17.96
C HIS A 549 -14.87 44.01 -18.68
N CYS A 550 -15.78 43.81 -19.64
CA CYS A 550 -16.54 44.88 -20.30
C CYS A 550 -17.78 45.34 -19.50
N GLY A 551 -17.98 44.81 -18.29
CA GLY A 551 -19.09 45.14 -17.39
C GLY A 551 -20.41 44.42 -17.71
N ARG A 552 -20.46 43.59 -18.75
CA ARG A 552 -21.67 42.84 -19.15
C ARG A 552 -21.74 41.45 -18.51
N PRO A 553 -22.94 40.87 -18.36
CA PRO A 553 -23.09 39.47 -17.97
C PRO A 553 -22.32 38.53 -18.89
N ALA A 554 -21.70 37.53 -18.29
CA ALA A 554 -20.98 36.44 -18.93
C ALA A 554 -21.30 35.13 -18.21
N GLU A 555 -21.00 34.02 -18.86
CA GLU A 555 -21.17 32.68 -18.32
C GLU A 555 -19.82 32.00 -18.16
N ARG A 556 -19.56 31.50 -16.95
CA ARG A 556 -18.45 30.60 -16.66
C ARG A 556 -18.96 29.17 -16.66
N TYR A 557 -18.23 28.24 -17.26
CA TYR A 557 -18.54 26.81 -17.24
C TYR A 557 -17.27 25.97 -17.47
N THR A 558 -17.36 24.67 -17.22
CA THR A 558 -16.29 23.70 -17.47
C THR A 558 -16.69 22.75 -18.61
N ARG A 559 -15.77 22.52 -19.54
CA ARG A 559 -15.82 21.40 -20.47
C ARG A 559 -15.05 20.23 -19.85
N ARG A 560 -15.73 19.12 -19.61
CA ARG A 560 -15.13 17.89 -19.05
C ARG A 560 -14.62 17.00 -20.17
N ALA A 561 -13.35 16.62 -20.07
CA ALA A 561 -12.74 15.70 -21.02
C ALA A 561 -13.47 14.36 -21.04
N LEU A 562 -13.66 13.80 -22.24
CA LEU A 562 -14.27 12.49 -22.44
C LEU A 562 -13.25 11.36 -22.42
N VAL A 563 -11.95 11.69 -22.53
CA VAL A 563 -10.83 10.74 -22.61
C VAL A 563 -9.69 11.21 -21.71
N PRO A 564 -8.89 10.30 -21.13
CA PRO A 564 -7.76 10.65 -20.25
C PRO A 564 -6.61 11.37 -20.98
N THR A 565 -6.63 11.38 -22.31
CA THR A 565 -5.65 12.08 -23.15
C THR A 565 -6.08 13.51 -23.54
N ALA A 566 -7.22 13.98 -23.03
CA ALA A 566 -7.65 15.37 -23.11
C ALA A 566 -7.77 15.95 -21.69
N LEU A 567 -7.73 17.28 -21.59
CA LEU A 567 -7.88 17.97 -20.30
C LEU A 567 -9.23 18.68 -20.25
N ASP A 568 -9.77 18.76 -19.04
CA ASP A 568 -10.86 19.69 -18.74
C ASP A 568 -10.42 21.11 -19.10
N THR A 569 -11.37 21.96 -19.50
CA THR A 569 -11.13 23.37 -19.80
C THR A 569 -12.20 24.23 -19.14
N GLU A 570 -11.77 25.23 -18.38
CA GLU A 570 -12.64 26.24 -17.80
C GLU A 570 -12.77 27.41 -18.78
N CYS A 571 -14.01 27.78 -19.07
CA CYS A 571 -14.36 28.79 -20.06
C CYS A 571 -15.14 29.93 -19.42
N VAL A 572 -14.91 31.15 -19.90
CA VAL A 572 -15.77 32.32 -19.65
C VAL A 572 -16.16 32.92 -20.98
N ILE A 573 -17.46 32.99 -21.28
CA ILE A 573 -18.00 33.54 -22.52
C ILE A 573 -18.88 34.75 -22.23
N CYS A 574 -18.67 35.82 -22.99
CA CYS A 574 -19.50 37.02 -22.97
C CYS A 574 -20.19 37.20 -24.33
N PRO A 575 -21.50 37.48 -24.39
CA PRO A 575 -22.20 37.74 -25.65
C PRO A 575 -21.60 38.91 -26.48
N ARG A 576 -20.91 39.86 -25.84
CA ARG A 576 -20.21 40.97 -26.53
C ARG A 576 -18.77 40.61 -26.90
N CYS A 577 -18.03 39.98 -26.01
CA CYS A 577 -16.58 39.80 -26.15
C CYS A 577 -16.16 38.42 -26.67
N GLY A 578 -17.10 37.49 -26.86
CA GLY A 578 -16.83 36.11 -27.23
C GLY A 578 -16.14 35.34 -26.09
N ASP A 579 -15.13 34.54 -26.44
CA ASP A 579 -14.30 33.80 -25.50
C ASP A 579 -13.42 34.76 -24.68
N VAL A 580 -13.86 35.09 -23.47
CA VAL A 580 -13.18 36.04 -22.58
C VAL A 580 -11.96 35.41 -21.95
N SER A 581 -12.10 34.17 -21.47
CA SER A 581 -11.03 33.42 -20.83
C SER A 581 -11.21 31.94 -21.10
N LEU A 582 -10.11 31.28 -21.45
CA LEU A 582 -9.99 29.84 -21.61
C LEU A 582 -8.79 29.42 -20.78
N ARG A 583 -8.95 28.46 -19.86
CA ARG A 583 -7.85 28.00 -19.01
C ARG A 583 -7.96 26.52 -18.68
N LEU A 584 -6.82 25.89 -18.47
CA LEU A 584 -6.77 24.56 -17.88
C LEU A 584 -7.06 24.63 -16.37
N PRO A 585 -7.62 23.59 -15.74
CA PRO A 585 -7.74 23.52 -14.29
C PRO A 585 -6.39 23.68 -13.61
N GLY A 586 -6.37 24.45 -12.52
CA GLY A 586 -5.13 24.78 -11.80
C GLY A 586 -4.14 25.59 -12.63
N ALA A 587 -4.62 26.37 -13.60
CA ALA A 587 -3.84 27.36 -14.33
C ALA A 587 -4.03 28.76 -13.70
N PRO A 588 -3.08 29.69 -13.91
CA PRO A 588 -3.20 31.07 -13.42
C PRO A 588 -4.45 31.77 -13.95
N THR A 589 -4.96 32.78 -13.23
CA THR A 589 -6.01 33.67 -13.78
C THR A 589 -5.35 34.84 -14.51
N VAL A 590 -6.03 35.34 -15.56
CA VAL A 590 -5.60 36.55 -16.28
C VAL A 590 -6.81 37.44 -16.54
N LEU A 591 -6.70 38.70 -16.14
CA LEU A 591 -7.65 39.76 -16.46
C LEU A 591 -6.92 40.86 -17.23
N ILE A 592 -7.61 41.44 -18.22
CA ILE A 592 -7.04 42.43 -19.13
C ILE A 592 -7.73 43.79 -18.92
N HIS A 593 -6.94 44.80 -18.57
CA HIS A 593 -7.34 46.19 -18.51
C HIS A 593 -6.62 46.98 -19.61
N ALA A 594 -7.39 47.63 -20.47
CA ALA A 594 -6.90 48.54 -21.51
C ALA A 594 -8.03 49.52 -21.84
N ASP A 595 -7.68 50.66 -22.44
CA ASP A 595 -8.69 51.56 -23.01
C ASP A 595 -9.42 50.88 -24.18
N ASP A 596 -10.65 51.32 -24.44
CA ASP A 596 -11.48 50.72 -25.49
C ASP A 596 -11.04 51.17 -26.90
N GLU A 597 -10.26 52.26 -27.02
CA GLU A 597 -9.84 52.86 -28.29
C GLU A 597 -8.38 53.36 -28.23
N ALA A 598 -7.70 53.34 -29.37
CA ALA A 598 -6.40 54.00 -29.58
C ALA A 598 -6.37 54.68 -30.97
N PRO A 599 -5.74 55.86 -31.11
CA PRO A 599 -5.63 56.52 -32.41
C PRO A 599 -4.64 55.79 -33.32
N GLN A 600 -4.82 55.92 -34.65
CA GLN A 600 -3.79 55.52 -35.63
C GLN A 600 -2.44 56.18 -35.30
N GLY A 601 -1.35 55.41 -35.41
CA GLY A 601 -0.01 55.89 -35.01
C GLY A 601 0.20 56.03 -33.50
N GLY A 602 -0.81 55.73 -32.68
CA GLY A 602 -0.78 55.85 -31.23
C GLY A 602 -0.37 54.58 -30.50
N THR A 603 -0.50 54.62 -29.17
CA THR A 603 -0.20 53.49 -28.29
C THR A 603 -1.39 53.11 -27.43
N LEU A 604 -1.60 51.82 -27.22
CA LEU A 604 -2.55 51.29 -26.24
C LEU A 604 -1.79 50.65 -25.07
N ARG A 605 -2.02 51.14 -23.85
CA ARG A 605 -1.47 50.53 -22.63
C ARG A 605 -2.36 49.38 -22.19
N VAL A 606 -1.75 48.21 -22.02
CA VAL A 606 -2.42 46.98 -21.59
C VAL A 606 -1.85 46.57 -20.24
N ARG A 607 -2.71 46.50 -19.23
CA ARG A 607 -2.39 46.08 -17.87
C ARG A 607 -3.06 44.74 -17.59
N LEU A 608 -2.24 43.72 -17.35
CA LEU A 608 -2.69 42.41 -16.94
C LEU A 608 -2.74 42.32 -15.42
N VAL A 609 -3.86 41.86 -14.86
CA VAL A 609 -3.96 41.46 -13.45
C VAL A 609 -3.99 39.94 -13.44
N VAL A 610 -3.05 39.33 -12.72
CA VAL A 610 -2.86 37.87 -12.74
C VAL A 610 -2.72 37.31 -11.33
N ARG A 611 -3.22 36.08 -11.16
CA ARG A 611 -3.07 35.29 -9.93
C ARG A 611 -2.45 33.95 -10.26
N GLY A 612 -1.43 33.54 -9.51
CA GLY A 612 -0.76 32.26 -9.73
C GLY A 612 -1.64 31.08 -9.35
N ALA A 613 -1.43 29.93 -9.96
CA ALA A 613 -1.95 28.66 -9.44
C ALA A 613 -1.13 28.19 -8.22
N ARG A 614 0.15 28.57 -8.19
CA ARG A 614 1.07 28.37 -7.07
C ARG A 614 2.06 29.51 -6.95
N THR A 615 2.76 29.55 -5.82
CA THR A 615 3.89 30.46 -5.64
C THR A 615 5.03 30.09 -6.56
N GLY A 616 5.52 31.06 -7.34
CA GLY A 616 6.61 30.83 -8.27
C GLY A 616 6.65 31.82 -9.42
N PRO A 617 7.57 31.61 -10.38
CA PRO A 617 7.58 32.38 -11.59
C PRO A 617 6.36 32.07 -12.47
N LEU A 618 5.87 33.11 -13.15
CA LEU A 618 4.83 33.07 -14.16
C LEU A 618 5.38 33.71 -15.44
N ARG A 619 5.02 33.16 -16.60
CA ARG A 619 5.36 33.73 -17.92
C ARG A 619 4.11 34.32 -18.55
N LEU A 620 4.23 35.55 -19.05
CA LEU A 620 3.11 36.33 -19.57
C LEU A 620 3.48 36.94 -20.91
N GLY A 621 2.53 37.02 -21.83
CA GLY A 621 2.69 37.81 -23.03
C GLY A 621 1.35 38.28 -23.59
N VAL A 622 1.43 39.21 -24.53
CA VAL A 622 0.29 39.73 -25.27
C VAL A 622 0.59 39.64 -26.75
N TYR A 623 -0.40 39.29 -27.56
CA TYR A 623 -0.28 39.35 -29.01
C TYR A 623 -1.58 39.83 -29.65
N VAL A 624 -1.47 40.28 -30.90
CA VAL A 624 -2.58 40.76 -31.73
C VAL A 624 -2.89 39.74 -32.86
N PRO A 625 -4.10 39.77 -33.44
CA PRO A 625 -4.48 38.95 -34.58
C PRO A 625 -3.47 39.06 -35.71
N ARG A 626 -3.28 37.98 -36.47
CA ARG A 626 -2.30 37.92 -37.57
C ARG A 626 -2.39 39.09 -38.55
N TYR A 627 -3.60 39.55 -38.88
CA TYR A 627 -3.83 40.66 -39.79
C TYR A 627 -3.47 42.05 -39.22
N LEU A 628 -3.12 42.16 -37.93
CA LEU A 628 -2.63 43.40 -37.30
C LEU A 628 -1.13 43.35 -36.97
N ARG A 629 -0.49 42.17 -36.97
CA ARG A 629 0.91 42.02 -36.48
C ARG A 629 1.95 42.81 -37.28
N ALA A 630 1.71 43.09 -38.56
CA ALA A 630 2.63 43.89 -39.38
C ALA A 630 2.58 45.39 -39.01
N ASP A 631 1.44 45.85 -38.50
CA ASP A 631 1.17 47.26 -38.21
C ASP A 631 1.11 47.56 -36.71
N CYS A 632 1.52 46.61 -35.87
CA CYS A 632 1.48 46.74 -34.42
C CYS A 632 2.65 46.03 -33.75
N ALA A 633 3.41 46.76 -32.95
CA ALA A 633 4.46 46.20 -32.09
C ALA A 633 3.95 46.03 -30.65
N VAL A 634 4.26 44.90 -30.01
CA VAL A 634 3.93 44.64 -28.60
C VAL A 634 5.20 44.62 -27.78
N GLU A 635 5.29 45.48 -26.77
CA GLU A 635 6.46 45.59 -25.90
C GLU A 635 6.11 45.48 -24.40
N PRO A 636 6.81 44.64 -23.62
CA PRO A 636 7.78 43.64 -24.07
C PRO A 636 7.08 42.42 -24.70
N ALA A 637 7.79 41.65 -25.52
CA ALA A 637 7.23 40.43 -26.11
C ALA A 637 6.88 39.35 -25.06
N LEU A 638 7.63 39.32 -23.94
CA LEU A 638 7.44 38.37 -22.85
C LEU A 638 7.81 38.99 -21.51
N HIS A 639 6.97 38.78 -20.50
CA HIS A 639 7.21 39.12 -19.10
C HIS A 639 7.44 37.86 -18.25
N ARG A 640 8.38 37.97 -17.30
CA ARG A 640 8.52 37.05 -16.17
C ARG A 640 8.22 37.82 -14.89
N ILE A 641 7.22 37.36 -14.14
CA ILE A 641 6.91 37.88 -12.80
C ILE A 641 6.88 36.74 -11.79
N ARG A 642 6.89 37.07 -10.50
CA ARG A 642 6.67 36.10 -9.42
C ARG A 642 5.28 36.31 -8.84
N VAL A 643 4.51 35.24 -8.71
CA VAL A 643 3.12 35.23 -8.25
C VAL A 643 2.93 34.31 -7.05
N ALA A 644 1.77 34.41 -6.42
CA ALA A 644 1.25 33.52 -5.38
C ALA A 644 -0.26 33.28 -5.62
N PRO A 645 -0.86 32.24 -5.01
CA PRO A 645 -2.30 31.96 -5.14
C PRO A 645 -3.21 33.02 -4.53
N ASP A 646 -2.75 33.68 -3.46
CA ASP A 646 -3.61 34.58 -2.66
C ASP A 646 -3.36 36.06 -2.97
N GLU A 647 -2.58 36.35 -4.01
CA GLU A 647 -2.17 37.72 -4.33
C GLU A 647 -2.26 38.00 -5.83
N ASP A 648 -2.96 39.09 -6.16
CA ASP A 648 -2.99 39.62 -7.52
C ASP A 648 -1.71 40.40 -7.81
N ARG A 649 -1.12 40.16 -8.99
CA ARG A 649 0.05 40.87 -9.49
C ARG A 649 -0.24 41.51 -10.82
N GLU A 650 0.47 42.59 -11.12
CA GLU A 650 0.28 43.34 -12.35
C GLU A 650 1.49 43.20 -13.28
N ALA A 651 1.22 43.16 -14.58
CA ALA A 651 2.22 43.26 -15.64
C ALA A 651 1.69 44.19 -16.73
N GLU A 652 2.57 44.96 -17.36
CA GLU A 652 2.18 45.97 -18.35
C GLU A 652 2.80 45.67 -19.71
N PHE A 653 2.04 45.97 -20.75
CA PHE A 653 2.42 45.86 -22.14
C PHE A 653 1.98 47.13 -22.87
N ILE A 654 2.72 47.50 -23.92
CA ILE A 654 2.40 48.62 -24.80
C ILE A 654 2.21 48.07 -26.21
N LEU A 655 1.07 48.35 -26.82
CA LEU A 655 0.80 48.10 -28.22
C LEU A 655 1.04 49.41 -28.99
N SER A 656 2.03 49.45 -29.86
CA SER A 656 2.35 50.60 -30.69
C SER A 656 1.82 50.37 -32.11
N LEU A 657 0.82 51.17 -32.51
CA LEU A 657 0.14 51.06 -33.80
C LEU A 657 0.83 51.92 -34.85
N SER A 658 0.91 51.42 -36.09
CA SER A 658 1.35 52.21 -37.23
C SER A 658 0.34 53.31 -37.57
N ALA A 659 0.80 54.40 -38.20
CA ALA A 659 -0.08 55.41 -38.78
C ALA A 659 -0.98 54.82 -39.89
N ASP A 660 -0.54 53.74 -40.53
CA ASP A 660 -1.27 53.06 -41.61
C ASP A 660 -2.26 51.99 -41.11
N THR A 661 -2.31 51.72 -39.80
CA THR A 661 -3.23 50.72 -39.24
C THR A 661 -4.67 51.09 -39.58
N SER A 662 -5.42 50.19 -40.24
CA SER A 662 -6.80 50.47 -40.64
C SER A 662 -7.71 50.75 -39.44
N PRO A 663 -8.54 51.83 -39.44
CA PRO A 663 -9.49 52.08 -38.37
C PRO A 663 -10.62 51.05 -38.36
N GLN A 664 -10.64 50.21 -37.33
CA GLN A 664 -11.67 49.18 -37.12
C GLN A 664 -11.53 48.59 -35.71
N ALA A 665 -12.43 47.67 -35.35
CA ALA A 665 -12.29 46.88 -34.14
C ALA A 665 -11.27 45.76 -34.32
N TYR A 666 -10.40 45.60 -33.35
CA TYR A 666 -9.43 44.51 -33.21
C TYR A 666 -9.67 43.78 -31.89
N TYR A 667 -8.86 42.75 -31.64
CA TYR A 667 -8.71 42.16 -30.32
C TYR A 667 -7.23 42.01 -29.98
N LEU A 668 -6.95 41.81 -28.71
CA LEU A 668 -5.66 41.33 -28.23
C LEU A 668 -5.92 40.08 -27.40
N THR A 669 -4.92 39.21 -27.36
CA THR A 669 -4.93 38.00 -26.53
C THR A 669 -3.76 38.08 -25.56
N ALA A 670 -4.05 37.99 -24.27
CA ALA A 670 -3.05 37.75 -23.23
C ALA A 670 -2.95 36.25 -22.97
N TYR A 671 -1.74 35.77 -22.74
CA TYR A 671 -1.50 34.39 -22.30
C TYR A 671 -0.64 34.34 -21.05
N ALA A 672 -0.85 33.29 -20.26
CA ALA A 672 -0.09 33.01 -19.05
C ALA A 672 0.30 31.53 -18.97
N VAL A 673 1.55 31.25 -18.63
CA VAL A 673 2.11 29.90 -18.56
C VAL A 673 2.74 29.64 -17.20
N GLN A 674 2.24 28.63 -16.49
CA GLN A 674 2.80 28.09 -15.25
C GLN A 674 2.47 26.60 -15.12
N ASP A 675 3.47 25.79 -14.77
CA ASP A 675 3.34 24.33 -14.59
C ASP A 675 2.85 23.59 -15.83
N LEU A 676 3.34 24.01 -17.00
CA LEU A 676 2.92 23.60 -18.33
C LEU A 676 1.50 24.04 -18.71
N ALA A 677 0.69 24.56 -17.79
CA ALA A 677 -0.65 25.02 -18.12
C ALA A 677 -0.64 26.38 -18.80
N VAL A 678 -1.50 26.51 -19.81
CA VAL A 678 -1.74 27.76 -20.54
C VAL A 678 -3.10 28.30 -20.13
N THR A 679 -3.15 29.62 -19.91
CA THR A 679 -4.38 30.42 -19.84
C THR A 679 -4.36 31.45 -20.95
N MET A 680 -5.49 31.64 -21.59
CA MET A 680 -5.69 32.65 -22.63
C MET A 680 -6.87 33.53 -22.26
N ALA A 681 -6.67 34.84 -22.36
CA ALA A 681 -7.73 35.82 -22.18
C ALA A 681 -7.76 36.77 -23.38
N ARG A 682 -8.95 37.17 -23.82
CA ARG A 682 -9.13 38.05 -24.98
C ARG A 682 -9.86 39.31 -24.60
N ARG A 683 -9.46 40.44 -25.19
CA ARG A 683 -10.15 41.72 -25.08
C ARG A 683 -10.20 42.43 -26.43
N HIS A 684 -11.33 43.08 -26.73
CA HIS A 684 -11.48 43.92 -27.91
C HIS A 684 -11.02 45.36 -27.64
N PHE A 685 -10.52 46.02 -28.70
CA PHE A 685 -10.22 47.45 -28.71
C PHE A 685 -10.44 48.00 -30.13
N GLY A 686 -10.72 49.29 -30.28
CA GLY A 686 -10.85 49.99 -31.55
C GLY A 686 -9.59 50.76 -31.92
N VAL A 687 -9.24 50.76 -33.20
CA VAL A 687 -8.35 51.78 -33.77
C VAL A 687 -9.21 52.85 -34.42
N VAL A 688 -9.05 54.09 -33.99
CA VAL A 688 -9.81 55.24 -34.50
C VAL A 688 -8.92 56.16 -35.33
N PRO A 689 -9.47 56.92 -36.29
CA PRO A 689 -8.70 57.92 -37.03
C PRO A 689 -8.02 58.92 -36.07
N SER A 690 -6.79 59.32 -36.41
CA SER A 690 -5.97 60.28 -35.64
C SER A 690 -6.56 61.68 -35.56
#